data_AF-A0A0W0MWL8-F1
#
_entry.id   AF-A0A0W0MWL8-F1
#
_cell.length_a   1.000
_cell.length_b   1.000
_cell.length_c   1.000
_cell.angle_alpha   90.00
_cell.angle_beta   90.00
_cell.angle_gamma   90.00
#
_symmetry.space_group_name_H-M   'P 1'
#
loop_
_entity.id
_entity.type
_entity.pdbx_description
1 polymer ?
#
loop_
_entity_poly.entity_id
_entity_poly.type
_entity_poly.pdbx_seq_one_letter_code
_entity_poly.pdbx_strand_id
1 'polypeptide(L)'
;MNRKPMEDKIRADVLQRLESDYGLQHMKGTHYMRKGTCPQCNQKRLFSRHDEPWFIRCGREKNCRYMAPTKELYPDLFDDWSKRAPATRDEPAASAKAYLSFARGFRIELIEGWYTQESYFDRDLEIGSATVRFPLEHGGYWERLIDQPSRFGKKKARFQPLKSYRGHWWCPPCLDLLEVKELWIVEGIFDAIALIHNGLSAVAALSSNAFPEESLKALITSRGGKTPKLIWALDNEPGAHKYTQMWVKRARELGFTCDAAQIPQPDARKVDWNDLHQRWAFIDDETARAERIKKDLREARHQGDLLIADNASDKAMLMYHWREREEFHFCFDSRLYWWKLDMAKFNTAKQTFDKTDKQEEQVLNERQIRDKALQMAGCVVEIANCYPKALYFQRNEITDESWYFFRVDFPHDGGSVKNTFTGGQVAAASEFKKRLLGMGAGAVFTGSGQQLDKLMKDQLFGIKTVQTIDYVGYSKEYRCYVFNDVAIREGQVININEEEFFEMGKLKLKTLQKGVKIDLEKDSKKYDPQWLGLLWQCFGAQGVVALTFWFGSLFAEQIRGRYQSFPFLEATGEAGAGKTTLLTLLWKLAGRDGYEGFDPSKSTKAGRSRLMGQVSGMPIVLLESDRSGDDKAHAKTFEWDELKDYFGGGTLATKGVKTAGNETYEPPFRGTIAISQNAPVVASEAIMTRIVKLHFVRPNVTPESRAAADRLNALDGSTLSNFVLQAVRKELEVMELFGQRIPGYEAKLRNLHSHCFACDTRFKDEHSDCNHCGNKLRGYIRVERINKNHAQMLALLDCLCMVVPLTDAQVEHTRSQIIRMAIERQASISSDHPVVAEFWEVYEYLEGLDAEGPVVNHSKKDHVIAINLNDFVKCAAENRQKIADVGELRERLKDSRSRKLLDVNKATDSAVRAYHATKTNAVVTKQPIVKCWHFQA
;
A
#
# COMPACT_ATOMS: atom_id res chain seq x y z
N MET A 1 -10.46 44.27 31.85
CA MET A 1 -11.30 43.39 32.69
C MET A 1 -10.63 42.03 32.75
N ASN A 2 -10.19 41.63 33.95
CA ASN A 2 -9.36 40.45 34.19
C ASN A 2 -10.13 39.16 33.88
N ARG A 3 -9.75 38.50 32.77
CA ARG A 3 -10.19 37.14 32.42
C ARG A 3 -9.56 36.15 33.41
N LYS A 4 -10.35 35.24 33.98
CA LYS A 4 -9.84 34.22 34.92
C LYS A 4 -8.76 33.33 34.26
N PRO A 5 -7.65 33.01 34.95
CA PRO A 5 -6.63 32.13 34.41
C PRO A 5 -7.07 30.65 34.48
N MET A 6 -7.05 30.01 33.31
CA MET A 6 -6.65 28.62 32.97
C MET A 6 -6.73 27.44 33.96
N GLU A 7 -7.01 26.24 33.43
CA GLU A 7 -6.48 24.98 33.99
C GLU A 7 -4.98 24.85 33.64
N ASP A 8 -4.11 25.25 34.59
CA ASP A 8 -2.63 25.42 34.48
C ASP A 8 -1.84 24.27 33.82
N LYS A 9 -2.37 23.04 33.77
CA LYS A 9 -1.64 21.83 33.37
C LYS A 9 -1.50 21.62 31.86
N ILE A 10 -2.55 21.82 31.06
CA ILE A 10 -2.49 21.56 29.60
C ILE A 10 -1.57 22.57 28.90
N ARG A 11 -1.70 23.87 29.17
CA ARG A 11 -0.73 24.83 28.59
C ARG A 11 0.67 24.59 29.16
N ALA A 12 0.86 24.22 30.42
CA ALA A 12 2.21 23.90 30.91
C ALA A 12 2.88 22.80 30.07
N ASP A 13 2.17 21.70 29.80
CA ASP A 13 2.68 20.60 28.96
C ASP A 13 2.95 21.05 27.52
N VAL A 14 2.05 21.85 26.93
CA VAL A 14 2.23 22.42 25.59
C VAL A 14 3.45 23.32 25.54
N LEU A 15 3.58 24.26 26.49
CA LEU A 15 4.71 25.19 26.54
C LEU A 15 6.02 24.41 26.68
N GLN A 16 6.07 23.42 27.56
CA GLN A 16 7.26 22.57 27.74
C GLN A 16 7.67 21.87 26.44
N ARG A 17 6.72 21.31 25.66
CA ARG A 17 7.03 20.69 24.36
C ARG A 17 7.44 21.69 23.31
N LEU A 18 6.80 22.86 23.26
CA LEU A 18 7.19 23.93 22.37
C LEU A 18 8.62 24.42 22.64
N GLU A 19 9.04 24.47 23.90
CA GLU A 19 10.43 24.75 24.30
C GLU A 19 11.39 23.63 23.86
N SER A 20 11.04 22.37 24.12
CA SER A 20 11.86 21.19 23.78
C SER A 20 12.04 21.00 22.28
N ASP A 21 10.94 20.94 21.54
CA ASP A 21 10.93 20.46 20.15
C ASP A 21 11.30 21.55 19.16
N TYR A 22 10.95 22.80 19.49
CA TYR A 22 11.17 23.95 18.62
C TYR A 22 12.16 24.97 19.19
N GLY A 23 12.62 24.84 20.45
CA GLY A 23 13.52 25.80 21.06
C GLY A 23 12.87 27.17 21.30
N LEU A 24 11.54 27.21 21.44
CA LEU A 24 10.84 28.43 21.80
C LEU A 24 11.23 28.87 23.22
N GLN A 25 11.25 30.17 23.48
CA GLN A 25 11.60 30.74 24.78
C GLN A 25 10.59 31.82 25.15
N HIS A 26 10.05 31.78 26.37
CA HIS A 26 9.18 32.85 26.85
C HIS A 26 9.93 34.18 26.94
N MET A 27 9.37 35.21 26.30
CA MET A 27 9.93 36.55 26.31
C MET A 27 9.32 37.32 27.49
N LYS A 28 10.11 37.50 28.54
CA LYS A 28 9.70 38.20 29.79
C LYS A 28 9.01 39.53 29.48
N GLY A 29 7.87 39.76 30.13
CA GLY A 29 7.04 40.97 29.95
C GLY A 29 6.16 40.94 28.70
N THR A 30 6.07 39.82 27.98
CA THR A 30 5.20 39.68 26.80
C THR A 30 4.37 38.40 26.86
N HIS A 31 3.29 38.37 26.07
CA HIS A 31 2.44 37.19 25.88
C HIS A 31 3.05 36.18 24.88
N TYR A 32 4.33 36.27 24.54
CA TYR A 32 4.93 35.51 23.43
C TYR A 32 6.10 34.63 23.84
N MET A 33 6.17 33.46 23.21
CA MET A 33 7.38 32.66 23.09
C MET A 33 8.02 32.89 21.72
N ARG A 34 9.33 33.12 21.67
CA ARG A 34 10.07 33.42 20.42
C ARG A 34 11.37 32.64 20.35
N LYS A 35 12.15 32.89 19.28
CA LYS A 35 13.47 32.29 18.99
C LYS A 35 13.44 30.80 18.60
N GLY A 36 12.26 30.22 18.42
CA GLY A 36 12.14 28.84 17.99
C GLY A 36 12.60 28.64 16.54
N THR A 37 13.01 27.42 16.20
CA THR A 37 13.41 27.01 14.86
C THR A 37 12.20 26.56 14.06
N CYS A 38 11.96 27.18 12.91
CA CYS A 38 10.84 26.80 12.05
C CYS A 38 11.13 25.47 11.34
N PRO A 39 10.26 24.45 11.43
CA PRO A 39 10.50 23.14 10.81
C PRO A 39 10.44 23.18 9.28
N GLN A 40 9.86 24.22 8.69
CA GLN A 40 9.76 24.35 7.23
C GLN A 40 10.96 25.07 6.61
N CYS A 41 11.47 26.14 7.23
CA CYS A 41 12.58 26.93 6.66
C CYS A 41 13.88 26.89 7.47
N ASN A 42 13.89 26.15 8.58
CA ASN A 42 15.00 25.98 9.51
C ASN A 42 15.59 27.28 10.08
N GLN A 43 14.82 28.38 10.06
CA GLN A 43 15.24 29.67 10.61
C GLN A 43 14.71 29.86 12.03
N LYS A 44 15.52 30.48 12.91
CA LYS A 44 15.18 30.83 14.30
C LYS A 44 14.25 32.03 14.41
N ARG A 45 13.08 31.94 13.76
CA ARG A 45 12.04 32.97 13.75
C ARG A 45 10.66 32.41 14.03
N LEU A 46 10.56 31.19 14.54
CA LEU A 46 9.30 30.64 15.01
C LEU A 46 8.88 31.34 16.31
N PHE A 47 7.58 31.57 16.46
CA PHE A 47 6.98 32.13 17.65
C PHE A 47 5.61 31.50 17.91
N SER A 48 5.17 31.56 19.17
CA SER A 48 3.84 31.16 19.64
C SER A 48 3.41 32.09 20.77
N ARG A 49 2.13 32.09 21.13
CA ARG A 49 1.65 32.77 22.34
C ARG A 49 1.96 31.92 23.58
N HIS A 50 2.28 32.57 24.68
CA HIS A 50 2.58 31.90 25.95
C HIS A 50 1.30 31.68 26.78
N ASP A 51 0.38 32.64 26.76
CA ASP A 51 -0.90 32.55 27.48
C ASP A 51 -1.90 31.61 26.80
N GLU A 52 -1.92 31.63 25.47
CA GLU A 52 -2.84 30.90 24.61
C GLU A 52 -2.09 30.19 23.45
N PRO A 53 -1.31 29.12 23.72
CA PRO A 53 -0.42 28.49 22.74
C PRO A 53 -1.16 27.61 21.70
N TRP A 54 -2.15 28.15 20.99
CA TRP A 54 -2.99 27.41 20.02
C TRP A 54 -2.30 27.08 18.70
N PHE A 55 -1.31 27.88 18.31
CA PHE A 55 -0.57 27.74 17.05
C PHE A 55 0.90 28.13 17.22
N ILE A 56 1.76 27.56 16.38
CA ILE A 56 3.10 28.09 16.11
C ILE A 56 3.12 28.78 14.75
N ARG A 57 3.87 29.87 14.61
CA ARG A 57 3.99 30.65 13.37
C ARG A 57 5.42 31.04 13.09
N CYS A 58 5.82 30.97 11.81
CA CYS A 58 7.10 31.49 11.37
C CYS A 58 6.99 33.00 11.09
N GLY A 59 7.85 33.80 11.73
CA GLY A 59 7.96 35.25 11.53
C GLY A 59 8.49 35.69 10.16
N ARG A 60 8.77 34.76 9.23
CA ARG A 60 9.09 35.06 7.82
C ARG A 60 7.82 35.02 6.97
N GLU A 61 6.87 35.92 7.24
CA GLU A 61 5.56 35.96 6.56
C GLU A 61 5.65 36.09 5.04
N LYS A 62 6.68 36.78 4.51
CA LYS A 62 6.86 36.92 3.07
C LYS A 62 7.41 35.65 2.39
N ASN A 63 8.20 34.84 3.12
CA ASN A 63 9.03 33.78 2.51
C ASN A 63 8.64 32.35 2.91
N CYS A 64 8.24 32.12 4.16
CA CYS A 64 7.98 30.76 4.67
C CYS A 64 6.50 30.51 4.92
N ARG A 65 5.81 31.47 5.56
CA ARG A 65 4.37 31.41 5.90
C ARG A 65 3.94 30.21 6.74
N TYR A 66 4.88 29.37 7.21
CA TYR A 66 4.58 28.22 8.04
C TYR A 66 3.77 28.61 9.27
N MET A 67 2.67 27.89 9.47
CA MET A 67 1.77 27.98 10.61
C MET A 67 1.21 26.58 10.87
N ALA A 68 1.21 26.15 12.13
CA ALA A 68 0.64 24.85 12.50
C ALA A 68 -0.17 24.98 13.80
N PRO A 69 -1.38 24.39 13.89
CA PRO A 69 -2.10 24.26 15.14
C PRO A 69 -1.37 23.33 16.10
N THR A 70 -1.25 23.74 17.36
CA THR A 70 -0.58 22.95 18.42
C THR A 70 -1.24 21.57 18.61
N LYS A 71 -2.57 21.50 18.46
CA LYS A 71 -3.33 20.23 18.53
C LYS A 71 -2.93 19.20 17.48
N GLU A 72 -2.36 19.63 16.36
CA GLU A 72 -1.87 18.73 15.32
C GLU A 72 -0.43 18.30 15.54
N LEU A 73 0.36 19.15 16.20
CA LEU A 73 1.73 18.84 16.59
C LEU A 73 1.77 17.83 17.72
N TYR A 74 0.81 17.93 18.65
CA TYR A 74 0.76 17.13 19.88
C TYR A 74 -0.62 16.49 20.11
N PRO A 75 -1.11 15.65 19.17
CA PRO A 75 -2.46 15.08 19.26
C PRO A 75 -2.70 14.34 20.57
N ASP A 76 -1.68 13.69 21.14
CA ASP A 76 -1.73 13.00 22.42
C ASP A 76 -2.06 13.91 23.64
N LEU A 77 -1.80 15.22 23.53
CA LEU A 77 -2.20 16.19 24.56
C LEU A 77 -3.67 16.61 24.45
N PHE A 78 -4.30 16.44 23.28
CA PHE A 78 -5.64 16.94 22.96
C PHE A 78 -6.65 15.84 22.63
N ASP A 79 -6.25 14.57 22.79
CA ASP A 79 -7.09 13.42 22.48
C ASP A 79 -7.75 12.79 23.71
N ASP A 80 -7.50 13.20 24.96
CA ASP A 80 -8.11 12.57 26.15
C ASP A 80 -8.48 13.61 27.22
N TRP A 81 -9.66 14.22 27.09
CA TRP A 81 -10.09 15.36 27.91
C TRP A 81 -10.61 14.93 29.27
N SER A 82 -11.31 13.80 29.37
CA SER A 82 -11.81 13.31 30.65
C SER A 82 -10.69 12.91 31.61
N LYS A 83 -9.55 12.44 31.09
CA LYS A 83 -8.35 12.19 31.91
C LYS A 83 -7.64 13.48 32.34
N ARG A 84 -7.68 14.52 31.50
CA ARG A 84 -6.93 15.77 31.69
C ARG A 84 -7.66 16.77 32.58
N ALA A 85 -8.96 16.93 32.35
CA ALA A 85 -9.87 17.82 33.05
C ALA A 85 -11.08 17.01 33.53
N PRO A 86 -10.91 16.13 34.52
CA PRO A 86 -11.98 15.24 34.96
C PRO A 86 -13.15 16.02 35.53
N ALA A 87 -14.38 15.62 35.18
CA ALA A 87 -15.58 16.18 35.79
C ALA A 87 -15.56 15.93 37.31
N THR A 88 -15.88 16.98 38.06
CA THR A 88 -16.00 16.92 39.52
C THR A 88 -17.43 17.24 39.94
N ARG A 89 -17.76 17.07 41.23
CA ARG A 89 -19.08 17.47 41.74
C ARG A 89 -19.31 18.98 41.61
N ASP A 90 -18.26 19.78 41.77
CA ASP A 90 -18.32 21.24 41.72
C ASP A 90 -18.24 21.77 40.28
N GLU A 91 -17.52 21.08 39.39
CA GLU A 91 -17.46 21.36 37.95
C GLU A 91 -17.85 20.11 37.13
N PRO A 92 -19.15 19.80 37.00
CA PRO A 92 -19.63 18.61 36.30
C PRO A 92 -19.35 18.63 34.79
N ALA A 93 -19.11 19.81 34.21
CA ALA A 93 -18.80 20.00 32.80
C ALA A 93 -17.33 20.33 32.51
N ALA A 94 -16.41 20.03 33.45
CA ALA A 94 -14.99 20.40 33.34
C ALA A 94 -14.32 19.93 32.03
N SER A 95 -14.53 18.67 31.63
CA SER A 95 -13.93 18.11 30.41
C SER A 95 -14.49 18.75 29.14
N ALA A 96 -15.80 18.99 29.09
CA ALA A 96 -16.46 19.66 27.97
C ALA A 96 -16.03 21.12 27.87
N LYS A 97 -15.91 21.82 29.00
CA LYS A 97 -15.40 23.20 29.09
C LYS A 97 -13.96 23.28 28.61
N ALA A 98 -13.10 22.37 29.05
CA ALA A 98 -11.72 22.27 28.58
C ALA A 98 -11.67 22.01 27.07
N TYR A 99 -12.46 21.06 26.54
CA TYR A 99 -12.53 20.80 25.11
C TYR A 99 -13.01 22.01 24.29
N LEU A 100 -14.10 22.67 24.70
CA LEU A 100 -14.66 23.82 23.97
C LEU A 100 -13.74 25.05 24.03
N SER A 101 -13.03 25.25 25.14
CA SER A 101 -12.06 26.33 25.24
C SER A 101 -10.78 26.01 24.46
N PHE A 102 -10.17 24.84 24.69
CA PHE A 102 -8.83 24.54 24.20
C PHE A 102 -8.81 23.91 22.80
N ALA A 103 -9.72 22.99 22.48
CA ALA A 103 -9.76 22.37 21.16
C ALA A 103 -10.46 23.25 20.11
N ARG A 104 -11.38 24.12 20.56
CA ARG A 104 -12.27 24.91 19.70
C ARG A 104 -12.06 26.42 19.77
N GLY A 105 -11.36 26.94 20.79
CA GLY A 105 -11.05 28.36 20.93
C GLY A 105 -12.21 29.22 21.44
N PHE A 106 -13.26 28.62 22.00
CA PHE A 106 -14.45 29.37 22.42
C PHE A 106 -14.27 30.07 23.77
N ARG A 107 -14.91 31.24 23.87
CA ARG A 107 -15.11 31.99 25.11
C ARG A 107 -16.28 31.39 25.86
N ILE A 108 -16.00 30.67 26.94
CA ILE A 108 -17.00 29.92 27.70
C ILE A 108 -18.07 30.85 28.27
N GLU A 109 -17.71 32.08 28.65
CA GLU A 109 -18.64 33.09 29.15
C GLU A 109 -19.77 33.47 28.17
N LEU A 110 -19.59 33.20 26.87
CA LEU A 110 -20.62 33.47 25.86
C LEU A 110 -21.56 32.28 25.61
N ILE A 111 -21.15 31.08 26.02
CA ILE A 111 -21.85 29.82 25.70
C ILE A 111 -22.21 29.02 26.95
N GLU A 112 -22.09 29.65 28.11
CA GLU A 112 -22.44 29.05 29.40
C GLU A 112 -23.93 28.69 29.41
N GLY A 113 -24.23 27.47 29.84
CA GLY A 113 -25.60 26.91 29.83
C GLY A 113 -26.09 26.36 28.49
N TRP A 114 -25.32 26.46 27.39
CA TRP A 114 -25.75 25.95 26.08
C TRP A 114 -25.52 24.45 25.89
N TYR A 115 -24.65 23.86 26.72
CA TYR A 115 -24.20 22.48 26.60
C TYR A 115 -24.17 21.75 27.94
N THR A 116 -24.13 20.43 27.88
CA THR A 116 -23.89 19.54 29.03
C THR A 116 -22.74 18.58 28.74
N GLN A 117 -22.11 18.06 29.79
CA GLN A 117 -21.12 16.98 29.69
C GLN A 117 -21.74 15.65 30.08
N GLU A 118 -21.54 14.64 29.25
CA GLU A 118 -22.16 13.32 29.40
C GLU A 118 -21.21 12.21 28.98
N SER A 119 -21.55 10.94 29.22
CA SER A 119 -20.76 9.79 28.77
C SER A 119 -21.44 9.00 27.65
N TYR A 120 -20.66 8.52 26.69
CA TYR A 120 -21.09 7.59 25.65
C TYR A 120 -20.31 6.28 25.74
N PHE A 121 -21.00 5.16 25.53
CA PHE A 121 -20.41 3.82 25.45
C PHE A 121 -20.89 3.12 24.18
N ASP A 122 -19.95 2.66 23.36
CA ASP A 122 -20.23 1.89 22.15
C ASP A 122 -20.16 0.40 22.46
N ARG A 123 -21.28 -0.31 22.30
CA ARG A 123 -21.38 -1.74 22.63
C ARG A 123 -20.64 -2.65 21.65
N ASP A 124 -20.50 -2.24 20.38
CA ASP A 124 -19.86 -3.08 19.35
C ASP A 124 -18.33 -3.03 19.44
N LEU A 125 -17.82 -1.88 19.91
CA LEU A 125 -16.40 -1.60 20.07
C LEU A 125 -15.92 -1.79 21.51
N GLU A 126 -16.84 -1.93 22.48
CA GLU A 126 -16.56 -2.04 23.92
C GLU A 126 -15.68 -0.91 24.47
N ILE A 127 -15.91 0.32 23.99
CA ILE A 127 -15.15 1.52 24.39
C ILE A 127 -16.07 2.68 24.75
N GLY A 128 -15.61 3.53 25.67
CA GLY A 128 -16.31 4.73 26.13
C GLY A 128 -15.57 6.03 25.83
N SER A 129 -16.30 7.14 25.86
CA SER A 129 -15.80 8.50 25.68
C SER A 129 -16.67 9.49 26.45
N ALA A 130 -16.08 10.52 27.06
CA ALA A 130 -16.84 11.69 27.46
C ALA A 130 -17.38 12.41 26.21
N THR A 131 -18.44 13.20 26.41
CA THR A 131 -19.14 13.89 25.34
C THR A 131 -19.55 15.30 25.76
N VAL A 132 -19.65 16.19 24.78
CA VAL A 132 -20.35 17.46 24.91
C VAL A 132 -21.67 17.36 24.15
N ARG A 133 -22.80 17.68 24.82
CA ARG A 133 -24.14 17.63 24.23
C ARG A 133 -24.76 19.01 24.13
N PHE A 134 -25.43 19.26 23.00
CA PHE A 134 -26.26 20.43 22.76
C PHE A 134 -27.72 19.98 22.59
N PRO A 135 -28.67 20.55 23.34
CA PRO A 135 -30.09 20.23 23.18
C PRO A 135 -30.62 20.76 21.84
N LEU A 136 -31.57 20.03 21.26
CA LEU A 136 -32.26 20.43 20.03
C LEU A 136 -33.70 20.88 20.36
N GLU A 137 -34.20 21.86 19.60
CA GLU A 137 -35.45 22.59 19.88
C GLU A 137 -36.70 21.69 19.95
N HIS A 138 -36.75 20.62 19.15
CA HIS A 138 -37.86 19.66 19.12
C HIS A 138 -37.56 18.34 19.83
N GLY A 139 -36.65 18.38 20.81
CA GLY A 139 -36.29 17.25 21.65
C GLY A 139 -35.09 16.47 21.15
N GLY A 140 -34.42 15.82 22.10
CA GLY A 140 -33.15 15.15 21.91
C GLY A 140 -31.96 16.09 21.84
N TYR A 141 -30.84 15.59 21.32
CA TYR A 141 -29.57 16.28 21.39
C TYR A 141 -28.66 15.93 20.22
N TRP A 142 -27.72 16.81 19.94
CA TRP A 142 -26.50 16.52 19.19
C TRP A 142 -25.35 16.36 20.19
N GLU A 143 -24.56 15.29 20.08
CA GLU A 143 -23.41 15.06 20.95
C GLU A 143 -22.12 14.82 20.15
N ARG A 144 -21.01 15.31 20.70
CA ARG A 144 -19.66 15.13 20.17
C ARG A 144 -18.83 14.32 21.14
N LEU A 145 -18.18 13.26 20.65
CA LEU A 145 -17.20 12.50 21.43
C LEU A 145 -15.92 13.33 21.57
N ILE A 146 -15.41 13.48 22.78
CA ILE A 146 -14.23 14.31 23.05
C ILE A 146 -12.99 13.47 23.35
N ASP A 147 -13.12 12.24 23.87
CA ASP A 147 -11.96 11.38 24.17
C ASP A 147 -11.68 10.37 23.06
N GLN A 148 -10.52 10.51 22.44
CA GLN A 148 -9.91 9.68 21.41
C GLN A 148 -10.93 9.28 20.34
N PRO A 149 -11.60 10.27 19.70
CA PRO A 149 -12.76 10.03 18.86
C PRO A 149 -12.44 9.22 17.59
N SER A 150 -11.16 9.13 17.21
CA SER A 150 -10.68 8.30 16.10
C SER A 150 -10.99 6.81 16.29
N ARG A 151 -11.03 6.32 17.54
CA ARG A 151 -11.35 4.92 17.87
C ARG A 151 -12.78 4.51 17.54
N PHE A 152 -13.68 5.48 17.38
CA PHE A 152 -15.11 5.27 17.08
C PHE A 152 -15.42 5.30 15.57
N GLY A 153 -14.39 5.28 14.72
CA GLY A 153 -14.54 5.30 13.26
C GLY A 153 -15.29 6.55 12.78
N LYS A 154 -16.45 6.34 12.13
CA LYS A 154 -17.30 7.43 11.62
C LYS A 154 -18.17 8.10 12.69
N LYS A 155 -18.30 7.53 13.90
CA LYS A 155 -19.21 8.00 14.96
C LYS A 155 -18.61 9.15 15.81
N LYS A 156 -17.92 10.12 15.20
CA LYS A 156 -17.27 11.22 15.94
C LYS A 156 -18.25 12.21 16.55
N ALA A 157 -19.39 12.42 15.88
CA ALA A 157 -20.54 13.18 16.37
C ALA A 157 -21.81 12.39 16.03
N ARG A 158 -22.85 12.54 16.84
CA ARG A 158 -24.09 11.78 16.68
C ARG A 158 -25.28 12.55 17.21
N PHE A 159 -26.45 12.21 16.68
CA PHE A 159 -27.73 12.64 17.23
C PHE A 159 -28.25 11.56 18.17
N GLN A 160 -29.12 11.95 19.10
CA GLN A 160 -29.83 10.99 19.94
C GLN A 160 -30.54 9.94 19.04
N PRO A 161 -30.35 8.63 19.29
CA PRO A 161 -31.04 7.59 18.54
C PRO A 161 -32.55 7.80 18.53
N LEU A 162 -33.20 7.51 17.39
CA LEU A 162 -34.66 7.62 17.18
C LEU A 162 -35.23 9.04 17.20
N LYS A 163 -34.40 10.09 17.36
CA LYS A 163 -34.81 11.48 17.21
C LYS A 163 -34.33 12.02 15.87
N SER A 164 -35.23 12.69 15.15
CA SER A 164 -34.93 13.32 13.86
C SER A 164 -34.68 14.80 14.03
N TYR A 165 -33.61 15.30 13.41
CA TYR A 165 -33.31 16.73 13.30
C TYR A 165 -33.79 17.33 11.96
N ARG A 166 -34.29 16.49 11.04
CA ARG A 166 -34.69 16.93 9.70
C ARG A 166 -35.78 17.99 9.77
N GLY A 167 -35.68 19.01 8.92
CA GLY A 167 -36.63 20.12 8.85
C GLY A 167 -36.33 21.25 9.83
N HIS A 168 -35.38 21.08 10.75
CA HIS A 168 -35.07 22.06 11.78
C HIS A 168 -33.61 22.46 11.80
N TRP A 169 -33.31 23.63 12.37
CA TRP A 169 -31.95 24.05 12.72
C TRP A 169 -31.73 23.97 14.23
N TRP A 170 -30.47 24.05 14.64
CA TRP A 170 -30.13 24.45 16.01
C TRP A 170 -29.97 25.97 16.06
N CYS A 171 -30.76 26.60 16.93
CA CYS A 171 -30.70 28.03 17.20
C CYS A 171 -29.96 28.29 18.52
N PRO A 172 -28.89 29.11 18.53
CA PRO A 172 -28.22 29.50 19.75
C PRO A 172 -29.16 30.29 20.68
N PRO A 173 -29.15 30.04 22.00
CA PRO A 173 -30.05 30.71 22.95
C PRO A 173 -29.96 32.24 23.00
N CYS A 174 -28.82 32.82 22.59
CA CYS A 174 -28.63 34.28 22.58
C CYS A 174 -29.22 35.00 21.36
N LEU A 175 -29.68 34.26 20.34
CA LEU A 175 -30.07 34.84 19.06
C LEU A 175 -31.55 35.22 19.04
N ASP A 176 -31.85 36.51 18.86
CA ASP A 176 -33.20 36.98 18.58
C ASP A 176 -33.51 36.92 17.06
N LEU A 177 -34.35 35.96 16.69
CA LEU A 177 -34.78 35.74 15.31
C LEU A 177 -35.79 36.78 14.80
N LEU A 178 -36.44 37.56 15.67
CA LEU A 178 -37.41 38.58 15.26
C LEU A 178 -36.71 39.85 14.77
N GLU A 179 -35.57 40.20 15.36
CA GLU A 179 -34.83 41.43 15.04
C GLU A 179 -33.71 41.25 14.01
N VAL A 180 -33.27 40.00 13.78
CA VAL A 180 -32.14 39.73 12.87
C VAL A 180 -32.41 40.27 11.45
N LYS A 181 -31.44 40.96 10.85
CA LYS A 181 -31.52 41.46 9.47
C LYS A 181 -30.91 40.49 8.47
N GLU A 182 -29.82 39.84 8.87
CA GLU A 182 -29.10 38.86 8.07
C GLU A 182 -28.79 37.64 8.95
N LEU A 183 -29.19 36.46 8.48
CA LEU A 183 -29.08 35.20 9.21
C LEU A 183 -28.19 34.22 8.42
N TRP A 184 -27.12 33.76 9.06
CA TRP A 184 -26.19 32.79 8.49
C TRP A 184 -26.60 31.36 8.83
N ILE A 185 -26.67 30.49 7.83
CA ILE A 185 -27.00 29.07 8.00
C ILE A 185 -25.76 28.25 7.69
N VAL A 186 -25.17 27.65 8.73
CA VAL A 186 -23.95 26.82 8.63
C VAL A 186 -24.27 25.34 8.84
N GLU A 187 -23.30 24.47 8.59
CA GLU A 187 -23.49 23.02 8.74
C GLU A 187 -23.46 22.58 10.22
N GLY A 188 -22.43 22.96 10.98
CA GLY A 188 -22.23 22.48 12.35
C GLY A 188 -22.59 23.48 13.46
N ILE A 189 -22.92 22.95 14.65
CA ILE A 189 -23.13 23.77 15.87
C ILE A 189 -21.87 24.57 16.22
N PHE A 190 -20.68 23.97 16.10
CA PHE A 190 -19.43 24.67 16.39
C PHE A 190 -19.13 25.81 15.41
N ASP A 191 -19.55 25.69 14.15
CA ASP A 191 -19.43 26.77 13.17
C ASP A 191 -20.37 27.94 13.51
N ALA A 192 -21.59 27.64 13.96
CA ALA A 192 -22.55 28.67 14.36
C ALA A 192 -22.02 29.44 15.58
N ILE A 193 -21.51 28.72 16.58
CA ILE A 193 -20.85 29.31 17.75
C ILE A 193 -19.65 30.18 17.32
N ALA A 194 -18.83 29.69 16.39
CA ALA A 194 -17.67 30.42 15.88
C ALA A 194 -18.07 31.75 15.20
N LEU A 195 -19.13 31.76 14.39
CA LEU A 195 -19.63 33.00 13.77
C LEU A 195 -20.18 34.00 14.79
N ILE A 196 -20.90 33.52 15.82
CA ILE A 196 -21.44 34.37 16.91
C ILE A 196 -20.33 35.04 17.71
N HIS A 197 -19.23 34.32 17.96
CA HIS A 197 -18.05 34.89 18.62
C HIS A 197 -17.47 36.09 17.88
N ASN A 198 -17.75 36.22 16.59
CA ASN A 198 -17.30 37.29 15.70
C ASN A 198 -18.44 38.21 15.25
N GLY A 199 -19.56 38.25 15.98
CA GLY A 199 -20.64 39.21 15.78
C GLY A 199 -21.59 38.91 14.62
N LEU A 200 -21.60 37.66 14.12
CA LEU A 200 -22.53 37.23 13.07
C LEU A 200 -23.64 36.35 13.65
N SER A 201 -24.89 36.67 13.33
CA SER A 201 -26.05 35.87 13.71
C SER A 201 -26.11 34.59 12.89
N ALA A 202 -25.91 33.43 13.53
CA ALA A 202 -25.82 32.15 12.84
C ALA A 202 -26.63 31.03 13.52
N VAL A 203 -27.17 30.13 12.69
CA VAL A 203 -27.86 28.89 13.08
C VAL A 203 -27.24 27.70 12.36
N ALA A 204 -27.35 26.49 12.94
CA ALA A 204 -26.78 25.29 12.34
C ALA A 204 -27.86 24.39 11.71
N ALA A 205 -27.75 24.07 10.43
CA ALA A 205 -28.60 23.11 9.73
C ALA A 205 -28.32 21.64 10.11
N LEU A 206 -27.21 21.40 10.83
CA LEU A 206 -26.78 20.11 11.41
C LEU A 206 -26.23 19.09 10.40
N SER A 207 -26.39 19.34 9.10
CA SER A 207 -25.80 18.58 7.99
C SER A 207 -25.89 19.40 6.70
N SER A 208 -24.92 19.27 5.79
CA SER A 208 -24.96 19.91 4.46
C SER A 208 -26.21 19.54 3.64
N ASN A 209 -26.73 18.32 3.82
CA ASN A 209 -27.92 17.82 3.13
C ASN A 209 -29.26 18.06 3.86
N ALA A 210 -29.26 18.80 4.96
CA ALA A 210 -30.47 19.08 5.74
C ALA A 210 -31.00 20.48 5.44
N PHE A 211 -32.24 20.55 4.95
CA PHE A 211 -32.95 21.80 4.75
C PHE A 211 -33.85 22.10 5.97
N PRO A 212 -33.64 23.20 6.70
CA PRO A 212 -34.41 23.57 7.90
C PRO A 212 -35.76 24.19 7.54
N GLU A 213 -36.58 23.47 6.77
CA GLU A 213 -37.83 23.95 6.21
C GLU A 213 -38.83 24.45 7.26
N GLU A 214 -39.02 23.68 8.32
CA GLU A 214 -40.00 23.99 9.36
C GLU A 214 -39.56 25.18 10.20
N SER A 215 -38.27 25.28 10.50
CA SER A 215 -37.71 26.47 11.16
C SER A 215 -37.84 27.73 10.29
N LEU A 216 -37.64 27.62 8.97
CA LEU A 216 -37.83 28.74 8.04
C LEU A 216 -39.30 29.17 7.95
N LYS A 217 -40.24 28.23 7.88
CA LYS A 217 -41.68 28.52 7.91
C LYS A 217 -42.08 29.20 9.22
N ALA A 218 -41.63 28.67 10.36
CA ALA A 218 -41.89 29.26 11.66
C ALA A 218 -41.37 30.70 11.76
N LEU A 219 -40.19 30.98 11.18
CA LEU A 219 -39.61 32.33 11.12
C LEU A 219 -40.44 33.29 10.25
N ILE A 220 -40.97 32.83 9.11
CA ILE A 220 -41.87 33.64 8.28
C ILE A 220 -43.12 34.02 9.08
N THR A 221 -43.71 33.04 9.76
CA THR A 221 -44.91 33.22 10.58
C THR A 221 -44.65 34.19 11.73
N SER A 222 -43.56 34.02 12.47
CA SER A 222 -43.25 34.86 13.63
C SER A 222 -42.98 36.32 13.27
N ARG A 223 -42.51 36.58 12.04
CA ARG A 223 -42.18 37.93 11.55
C ARG A 223 -43.28 38.56 10.67
N GLY A 224 -44.46 37.94 10.59
CA GLY A 224 -45.57 38.44 9.78
C GLY A 224 -45.20 38.63 8.31
N GLY A 225 -44.38 37.73 7.74
CA GLY A 225 -43.94 37.78 6.35
C GLY A 225 -42.70 38.63 6.07
N LYS A 226 -42.18 39.41 7.03
CA LYS A 226 -40.93 40.19 6.85
C LYS A 226 -39.70 39.30 7.10
N THR A 227 -39.18 38.68 6.04
CA THR A 227 -38.04 37.76 6.14
C THR A 227 -36.69 38.47 6.22
N PRO A 228 -35.74 37.98 7.05
CA PRO A 228 -34.34 38.41 6.97
C PRO A 228 -33.67 37.92 5.67
N LYS A 229 -32.49 38.46 5.36
CA LYS A 229 -31.62 37.92 4.32
C LYS A 229 -30.92 36.65 4.83
N LEU A 230 -30.93 35.58 4.03
CA LEU A 230 -30.26 34.32 4.38
C LEU A 230 -28.89 34.22 3.70
N ILE A 231 -27.87 33.82 4.45
CA ILE A 231 -26.53 33.51 3.93
C ILE A 231 -26.26 32.02 4.15
N TRP A 232 -26.24 31.25 3.06
CA TRP A 232 -25.94 29.82 3.11
C TRP A 232 -24.42 29.60 3.16
N ALA A 233 -23.94 29.24 4.35
CA ALA A 233 -22.53 29.15 4.71
C ALA A 233 -22.12 27.70 5.07
N LEU A 234 -22.55 26.75 4.24
CA LEU A 234 -22.24 25.32 4.41
C LEU A 234 -20.78 25.01 4.06
N ASP A 235 -20.30 23.82 4.46
CA ASP A 235 -18.92 23.41 4.20
C ASP A 235 -18.60 23.38 2.69
N ASN A 236 -17.40 23.86 2.34
CA ASN A 236 -16.95 23.95 0.95
C ASN A 236 -16.36 22.63 0.45
N GLU A 237 -17.15 21.57 0.52
CA GLU A 237 -16.82 20.26 -0.04
C GLU A 237 -17.50 20.06 -1.41
N PRO A 238 -16.84 19.41 -2.39
CA PRO A 238 -17.43 19.20 -3.71
C PRO A 238 -18.82 18.54 -3.68
N GLY A 239 -19.05 17.61 -2.75
CA GLY A 239 -20.36 16.97 -2.57
C GLY A 239 -21.45 17.87 -1.98
N ALA A 240 -21.06 18.93 -1.26
CA ALA A 240 -21.97 19.86 -0.59
C ALA A 240 -22.44 21.03 -1.49
N HIS A 241 -21.73 21.28 -2.60
CA HIS A 241 -22.03 22.36 -3.55
C HIS A 241 -23.46 22.28 -4.11
N LYS A 242 -23.89 21.08 -4.52
CA LYS A 242 -25.24 20.82 -5.03
C LYS A 242 -26.32 21.18 -4.00
N TYR A 243 -26.08 20.85 -2.73
CA TYR A 243 -27.03 21.16 -1.66
C TYR A 243 -27.15 22.66 -1.45
N THR A 244 -26.04 23.40 -1.42
CA THR A 244 -26.07 24.87 -1.29
C THR A 244 -26.90 25.53 -2.40
N GLN A 245 -26.68 25.14 -3.66
CA GLN A 245 -27.46 25.66 -4.80
C GLN A 245 -28.96 25.33 -4.66
N MET A 246 -29.28 24.08 -4.30
CA MET A 246 -30.66 23.63 -4.11
C MET A 246 -31.36 24.37 -2.95
N TRP A 247 -30.67 24.59 -1.83
CA TRP A 247 -31.24 25.27 -0.66
C TRP A 247 -31.45 26.76 -0.89
N VAL A 248 -30.52 27.42 -1.59
CA VAL A 248 -30.70 28.80 -2.03
C VAL A 248 -31.93 28.92 -2.93
N LYS A 249 -32.08 28.03 -3.92
CA LYS A 249 -33.25 28.02 -4.80
C LYS A 249 -34.55 27.82 -4.01
N ARG A 250 -34.59 26.80 -3.14
CA ARG A 250 -35.77 26.47 -2.34
C ARG A 250 -36.13 27.55 -1.33
N ALA A 251 -35.15 28.21 -0.73
CA ALA A 251 -35.40 29.32 0.19
C ALA A 251 -35.91 30.59 -0.55
N ARG A 252 -35.44 30.84 -1.78
CA ARG A 252 -35.98 31.89 -2.65
C ARG A 252 -37.44 31.61 -3.01
N GLU A 253 -37.80 30.36 -3.28
CA GLU A 253 -39.21 29.93 -3.51
C GLU A 253 -40.11 30.14 -2.28
N LEU A 254 -39.54 30.10 -1.06
CA LEU A 254 -40.24 30.45 0.20
C LEU A 254 -40.34 31.96 0.46
N GLY A 255 -39.77 32.81 -0.41
CA GLY A 255 -39.83 34.27 -0.31
C GLY A 255 -38.62 34.95 0.34
N PHE A 256 -37.55 34.21 0.68
CA PHE A 256 -36.35 34.79 1.26
C PHE A 256 -35.41 35.37 0.19
N THR A 257 -34.77 36.51 0.50
CA THR A 257 -33.56 36.93 -0.21
C THR A 257 -32.37 36.09 0.27
N CYS A 258 -31.65 35.43 -0.65
CA CYS A 258 -30.60 34.48 -0.31
C CYS A 258 -29.30 34.72 -1.09
N ASP A 259 -28.18 34.73 -0.37
CA ASP A 259 -26.81 34.61 -0.89
C ASP A 259 -26.13 33.35 -0.31
N ALA A 260 -24.89 33.10 -0.70
CA ALA A 260 -24.06 32.04 -0.14
C ALA A 260 -22.69 32.58 0.33
N ALA A 261 -22.01 31.82 1.18
CA ALA A 261 -20.63 32.08 1.57
C ALA A 261 -19.86 30.76 1.65
N GLN A 262 -18.67 30.68 1.05
CA GLN A 262 -17.87 29.46 0.95
C GLN A 262 -16.41 29.74 1.31
N ILE A 263 -15.88 29.06 2.32
CA ILE A 263 -14.48 29.24 2.73
C ILE A 263 -13.55 28.63 1.66
N PRO A 264 -12.58 29.39 1.09
CA PRO A 264 -11.61 28.83 0.15
C PRO A 264 -10.79 27.69 0.75
N GLN A 265 -10.53 26.64 -0.04
CA GLN A 265 -9.79 25.43 0.40
C GLN A 265 -8.43 25.30 -0.36
N PRO A 266 -7.42 26.13 -0.08
CA PRO A 266 -6.22 26.26 -0.90
C PRO A 266 -5.26 25.06 -0.88
N ASP A 267 -5.22 24.27 0.20
CA ASP A 267 -4.15 23.27 0.44
C ASP A 267 -4.67 21.83 0.57
N ALA A 268 -5.82 21.49 -0.04
CA ALA A 268 -6.54 20.21 0.10
C ALA A 268 -6.95 19.82 1.55
N ARG A 269 -6.50 20.57 2.56
CA ARG A 269 -6.97 20.50 3.94
C ARG A 269 -8.31 21.22 4.04
N LYS A 270 -9.30 20.52 4.62
CA LYS A 270 -10.59 21.11 4.99
C LYS A 270 -10.39 22.20 6.05
N VAL A 271 -10.92 23.39 5.78
CA VAL A 271 -11.01 24.53 6.69
C VAL A 271 -12.48 24.86 6.88
N ASP A 272 -12.96 24.81 8.12
CA ASP A 272 -14.31 25.19 8.51
C ASP A 272 -14.35 26.57 9.19
N TRP A 273 -15.53 27.02 9.63
CA TRP A 273 -15.69 28.33 10.27
C TRP A 273 -15.05 28.35 11.67
N ASN A 274 -15.04 27.21 12.37
CA ASN A 274 -14.35 27.05 13.65
C ASN A 274 -12.82 27.19 13.51
N ASP A 275 -12.24 26.70 12.41
CA ASP A 275 -10.83 26.86 12.08
C ASP A 275 -10.48 28.32 11.76
N LEU A 276 -11.33 29.04 11.00
CA LEU A 276 -11.14 30.48 10.77
C LEU A 276 -11.19 31.29 12.06
N HIS A 277 -12.16 31.00 12.94
CA HIS A 277 -12.26 31.64 14.25
C HIS A 277 -11.00 31.46 15.09
N GLN A 278 -10.47 30.24 15.16
CA GLN A 278 -9.20 29.94 15.84
C GLN A 278 -8.02 30.71 15.22
N ARG A 279 -7.98 30.88 13.90
CA ARG A 279 -6.92 31.66 13.23
C ARG A 279 -7.01 33.15 13.54
N TRP A 280 -8.22 33.72 13.59
CA TRP A 280 -8.42 35.13 13.91
C TRP A 280 -8.00 35.47 15.34
N ALA A 281 -8.17 34.54 16.28
CA ALA A 281 -7.79 34.72 17.68
C ALA A 281 -6.29 35.05 17.87
N PHE A 282 -5.42 34.64 16.94
CA PHE A 282 -3.97 34.88 17.00
C PHE A 282 -3.53 36.30 16.59
N ILE A 283 -4.43 37.10 16.03
CA ILE A 283 -4.12 38.47 15.63
C ILE A 283 -4.33 39.38 16.82
N ASP A 284 -3.27 39.74 17.55
CA ASP A 284 -3.37 40.55 18.78
C ASP A 284 -3.93 41.94 18.55
N ASP A 285 -3.55 42.57 17.43
CA ASP A 285 -4.03 43.89 17.08
C ASP A 285 -5.51 43.81 16.67
N GLU A 286 -6.37 44.43 17.47
CA GLU A 286 -7.83 44.37 17.31
C GLU A 286 -8.27 44.93 15.95
N THR A 287 -7.63 46.01 15.49
CA THR A 287 -7.85 46.60 14.17
C THR A 287 -7.45 45.66 13.04
N ALA A 288 -6.25 45.06 13.09
CA ALA A 288 -5.79 44.11 12.08
C ALA A 288 -6.65 42.83 12.08
N ARG A 289 -7.13 42.40 13.24
CA ARG A 289 -8.05 41.27 13.38
C ARG A 289 -9.38 41.58 12.69
N ALA A 290 -9.98 42.74 12.99
CA ALA A 290 -11.23 43.17 12.38
C ALA A 290 -11.11 43.29 10.85
N GLU A 291 -10.03 43.88 10.35
CA GLU A 291 -9.78 43.97 8.90
C GLU A 291 -9.55 42.59 8.27
N ARG A 292 -8.88 41.67 8.96
CA ARG A 292 -8.72 40.30 8.47
C ARG A 292 -10.04 39.54 8.41
N ILE A 293 -10.87 39.64 9.45
CA ILE A 293 -12.21 39.04 9.47
C ILE A 293 -13.04 39.58 8.30
N LYS A 294 -13.09 40.90 8.11
CA LYS A 294 -13.81 41.52 6.98
C LYS A 294 -13.33 40.99 5.63
N LYS A 295 -12.01 40.87 5.45
CA LYS A 295 -11.42 40.35 4.21
C LYS A 295 -11.80 38.89 3.97
N ASP A 296 -11.64 38.03 4.97
CA ASP A 296 -11.95 36.60 4.85
C ASP A 296 -13.45 36.37 4.60
N LEU A 297 -14.34 37.14 5.27
CA LEU A 297 -15.78 37.10 5.03
C LEU A 297 -16.17 37.60 3.62
N ARG A 298 -15.52 38.67 3.14
CA ARG A 298 -15.73 39.18 1.78
C ARG A 298 -15.32 38.15 0.73
N GLU A 299 -14.19 37.48 0.94
CA GLU A 299 -13.74 36.40 0.07
C GLU A 299 -14.70 35.20 0.13
N ALA A 300 -15.18 34.82 1.31
CA ALA A 300 -16.15 33.73 1.45
C ALA A 300 -17.46 34.03 0.71
N ARG A 301 -18.01 35.24 0.84
CA ARG A 301 -19.19 35.67 0.08
C ARG A 301 -18.95 35.60 -1.43
N HIS A 302 -17.82 36.12 -1.90
CA HIS A 302 -17.49 36.04 -3.31
C HIS A 302 -17.47 34.59 -3.82
N GLN A 303 -16.88 33.64 -3.08
CA GLN A 303 -16.92 32.23 -3.46
C GLN A 303 -18.34 31.65 -3.45
N GLY A 304 -19.18 32.10 -2.51
CA GLY A 304 -20.59 31.76 -2.47
C GLY A 304 -21.35 32.27 -3.70
N ASP A 305 -21.16 33.53 -4.06
CA ASP A 305 -21.75 34.15 -5.27
C ASP A 305 -21.34 33.38 -6.54
N LEU A 306 -20.07 32.98 -6.65
CA LEU A 306 -19.58 32.15 -7.75
C LEU A 306 -20.21 30.75 -7.80
N LEU A 307 -20.58 30.19 -6.66
CA LEU A 307 -21.22 28.87 -6.56
C LEU A 307 -22.69 28.92 -6.99
N ILE A 308 -23.40 30.00 -6.64
CA ILE A 308 -24.84 30.15 -6.90
C ILE A 308 -25.16 30.99 -8.14
N ALA A 309 -24.15 31.36 -8.94
CA ALA A 309 -24.34 32.09 -10.18
C ALA A 309 -25.30 31.35 -11.12
N ASP A 310 -26.25 32.08 -11.72
CA ASP A 310 -27.34 31.49 -12.51
C ASP A 310 -26.85 30.92 -13.86
N ASN A 311 -25.80 31.50 -14.43
CA ASN A 311 -25.20 31.06 -15.69
C ASN A 311 -23.68 31.36 -15.73
N ALA A 312 -23.01 30.80 -16.75
CA ALA A 312 -21.57 30.95 -16.94
C ALA A 312 -21.13 32.41 -17.13
N SER A 313 -21.96 33.25 -17.78
CA SER A 313 -21.68 34.67 -17.98
C SER A 313 -21.69 35.45 -16.67
N ASP A 314 -22.70 35.24 -15.83
CA ASP A 314 -22.79 35.90 -14.52
C ASP A 314 -21.63 35.49 -13.61
N LYS A 315 -21.25 34.21 -13.64
CA LYS A 315 -20.07 33.73 -12.92
C LYS A 315 -18.78 34.40 -13.40
N ALA A 316 -18.59 34.52 -14.72
CA ALA A 316 -17.43 35.20 -15.27
C ALA A 316 -17.38 36.68 -14.89
N MET A 317 -18.52 37.36 -14.88
CA MET A 317 -18.63 38.75 -14.45
C MET A 317 -18.24 38.93 -12.99
N LEU A 318 -18.72 38.06 -12.11
CA LEU A 318 -18.32 38.05 -10.70
C LEU A 318 -16.80 37.87 -10.55
N MET A 319 -16.20 36.95 -11.31
CA MET A 319 -14.73 36.75 -11.31
C MET A 319 -13.97 37.96 -11.81
N TYR A 320 -14.44 38.61 -12.89
CA TYR A 320 -13.84 39.82 -13.45
C TYR A 320 -13.90 41.00 -12.49
N HIS A 321 -15.05 41.23 -11.84
CA HIS A 321 -15.17 42.29 -10.83
C HIS A 321 -14.31 42.06 -9.60
N TRP A 322 -14.04 40.80 -9.26
CA TRP A 322 -13.13 40.47 -8.17
C TRP A 322 -11.67 40.71 -8.54
N ARG A 323 -11.28 40.36 -9.76
CA ARG A 323 -9.94 40.56 -10.31
C ARG A 323 -10.04 40.90 -11.80
N GLU A 324 -9.78 42.17 -12.13
CA GLU A 324 -9.79 42.68 -13.51
C GLU A 324 -8.67 42.04 -14.35
N ARG A 325 -8.95 40.85 -14.89
CA ARG A 325 -8.11 40.16 -15.87
C ARG A 325 -8.72 40.38 -17.25
N GLU A 326 -7.92 40.31 -18.31
CA GLU A 326 -8.42 40.42 -19.70
C GLU A 326 -8.91 39.08 -20.26
N GLU A 327 -8.40 37.97 -19.74
CA GLU A 327 -8.85 36.62 -20.07
C GLU A 327 -8.58 35.64 -18.92
N PHE A 328 -9.42 34.62 -18.79
CA PHE A 328 -9.23 33.53 -17.84
C PHE A 328 -10.14 32.33 -18.18
N HIS A 329 -9.79 31.16 -17.65
CA HIS A 329 -10.66 29.99 -17.69
C HIS A 329 -11.41 29.81 -16.36
N PHE A 330 -12.56 29.15 -16.41
CA PHE A 330 -13.33 28.84 -15.21
C PHE A 330 -14.23 27.62 -15.41
N CYS A 331 -14.65 27.02 -14.30
CA CYS A 331 -15.60 25.90 -14.29
C CYS A 331 -17.02 26.42 -14.02
N PHE A 332 -17.98 25.95 -14.80
CA PHE A 332 -19.41 26.12 -14.55
C PHE A 332 -20.13 24.84 -14.96
N ASP A 333 -20.96 24.28 -14.07
CA ASP A 333 -21.72 23.04 -14.31
C ASP A 333 -20.88 21.87 -14.89
N SER A 334 -19.72 21.59 -14.28
CA SER A 334 -18.77 20.55 -14.74
C SER A 334 -18.32 20.70 -16.21
N ARG A 335 -18.33 21.93 -16.75
CA ARG A 335 -17.80 22.29 -18.07
C ARG A 335 -16.72 23.34 -17.94
N LEU A 336 -15.83 23.40 -18.93
CA LEU A 336 -14.74 24.36 -18.98
C LEU A 336 -15.09 25.51 -19.93
N TYR A 337 -15.12 26.72 -19.38
CA TYR A 337 -15.36 27.95 -20.13
C TYR A 337 -14.11 28.81 -20.18
N TRP A 338 -14.01 29.59 -21.25
CA TRP A 338 -13.02 30.64 -21.43
C TRP A 338 -13.73 31.98 -21.48
N TRP A 339 -13.28 32.91 -20.64
CA TRP A 339 -13.68 34.31 -20.72
C TRP A 339 -12.56 35.13 -21.36
N LYS A 340 -12.91 36.01 -22.30
CA LYS A 340 -12.01 36.99 -22.91
C LYS A 340 -12.75 38.30 -23.16
N LEU A 341 -12.21 39.40 -22.65
CA LEU A 341 -12.73 40.74 -22.92
C LEU A 341 -12.36 41.15 -24.34
N ASP A 342 -13.36 41.25 -25.22
CA ASP A 342 -13.20 41.84 -26.54
C ASP A 342 -13.44 43.34 -26.43
N MET A 343 -12.34 44.11 -26.37
CA MET A 343 -12.39 45.57 -26.24
C MET A 343 -13.14 46.24 -27.40
N ALA A 344 -13.13 45.67 -28.61
CA ALA A 344 -13.85 46.24 -29.75
C ALA A 344 -15.36 46.06 -29.58
N LYS A 345 -15.81 44.85 -29.22
CA LYS A 345 -17.24 44.60 -28.94
C LYS A 345 -17.74 45.37 -27.71
N PHE A 346 -16.92 45.43 -26.66
CA PHE A 346 -17.23 46.20 -25.46
C PHE A 346 -17.39 47.69 -25.77
N ASN A 347 -16.48 48.29 -26.56
CA ASN A 347 -16.57 49.68 -26.96
C ASN A 347 -17.79 49.97 -27.84
N THR A 348 -18.11 49.09 -28.79
CA THR A 348 -19.31 49.21 -29.63
C THR A 348 -20.59 49.10 -28.79
N ALA A 349 -20.66 48.14 -27.86
CA ALA A 349 -21.80 47.99 -26.95
C ALA A 349 -21.97 49.24 -26.07
N LYS A 350 -20.87 49.76 -25.51
CA LYS A 350 -20.86 50.98 -24.70
C LYS A 350 -21.35 52.20 -25.49
N GLN A 351 -20.86 52.40 -26.71
CA GLN A 351 -21.32 53.48 -27.61
C GLN A 351 -22.80 53.37 -27.99
N THR A 352 -23.39 52.18 -27.95
CA THR A 352 -24.82 51.97 -28.23
C THR A 352 -25.68 52.50 -27.09
N PHE A 353 -25.24 52.33 -25.84
CA PHE A 353 -25.88 52.88 -24.65
C PHE A 353 -25.67 54.40 -24.50
N ASP A 354 -24.54 54.93 -24.97
CA ASP A 354 -24.28 56.38 -24.97
C ASP A 354 -25.15 57.15 -25.99
N LYS A 355 -25.80 56.46 -26.96
CA LYS A 355 -26.56 57.06 -28.07
C LYS A 355 -28.09 56.86 -28.00
N THR A 356 -28.61 56.21 -26.95
CA THR A 356 -30.04 55.87 -26.86
C THR A 356 -30.83 56.90 -26.07
N ASP A 357 -31.66 57.72 -26.75
CA ASP A 357 -32.60 58.71 -26.17
C ASP A 357 -33.86 58.05 -25.54
N LYS A 358 -33.72 56.90 -24.86
CA LYS A 358 -34.84 56.28 -24.14
C LYS A 358 -34.87 56.78 -22.69
N GLN A 359 -35.99 57.41 -22.31
CA GLN A 359 -36.23 58.00 -20.98
C GLN A 359 -36.06 57.03 -19.79
N GLU A 360 -36.02 55.70 -20.01
CA GLU A 360 -35.78 54.70 -18.96
C GLU A 360 -34.28 54.45 -18.68
N GLU A 361 -33.37 54.81 -19.59
CA GLU A 361 -31.93 54.49 -19.47
C GLU A 361 -31.07 55.65 -18.94
N GLN A 362 -31.64 56.86 -18.78
CA GLN A 362 -30.97 58.03 -18.17
C GLN A 362 -30.70 57.89 -16.64
N VAL A 363 -31.10 56.78 -16.01
CA VAL A 363 -30.93 56.54 -14.57
C VAL A 363 -29.81 55.51 -14.27
N LEU A 364 -29.17 54.95 -15.30
CA LEU A 364 -28.08 53.98 -15.12
C LEU A 364 -26.75 54.69 -14.90
N ASN A 365 -26.04 54.37 -13.81
CA ASN A 365 -24.69 54.92 -13.58
C ASN A 365 -23.67 54.31 -14.57
N GLU A 366 -22.52 54.97 -14.75
CA GLU A 366 -21.47 54.51 -15.69
C GLU A 366 -21.04 53.04 -15.48
N ARG A 367 -21.15 52.54 -14.24
CA ARG A 367 -20.85 51.16 -13.87
C ARG A 367 -21.90 50.19 -14.40
N GLN A 368 -23.19 50.52 -14.30
CA GLN A 368 -24.29 49.69 -14.83
C GLN A 368 -24.29 49.62 -16.36
N ILE A 369 -23.92 50.72 -17.02
CA ILE A 369 -23.73 50.75 -18.49
C ILE A 369 -22.57 49.84 -18.89
N ARG A 370 -21.44 49.92 -18.16
CA ARG A 370 -20.30 49.02 -18.35
C ARG A 370 -20.69 47.55 -18.14
N ASP A 371 -21.48 47.23 -17.12
CA ASP A 371 -21.90 45.86 -16.82
C ASP A 371 -22.83 45.29 -17.92
N LYS A 372 -23.79 46.07 -18.41
CA LYS A 372 -24.64 45.68 -19.55
C LYS A 372 -23.84 45.51 -20.85
N ALA A 373 -22.88 46.40 -21.11
CA ALA A 373 -22.00 46.29 -22.28
C ALA A 373 -21.11 45.04 -22.23
N LEU A 374 -20.65 44.63 -21.04
CA LEU A 374 -19.89 43.39 -20.84
C LEU A 374 -20.74 42.14 -21.07
N GLN A 375 -22.00 42.13 -20.62
CA GLN A 375 -22.94 41.05 -20.92
C GLN A 375 -23.23 40.93 -22.42
N MET A 376 -23.42 42.05 -23.12
CA MET A 376 -23.70 42.06 -24.56
C MET A 376 -22.50 41.71 -25.44
N ALA A 377 -21.26 41.93 -24.96
CA ALA A 377 -20.04 41.66 -25.73
C ALA A 377 -19.77 40.16 -25.95
N GLY A 378 -20.50 39.25 -25.29
CA GLY A 378 -20.42 37.81 -25.53
C GLY A 378 -19.04 37.23 -25.24
N CYS A 379 -18.48 37.56 -24.07
CA CYS A 379 -17.10 37.27 -23.70
C CYS A 379 -16.83 35.83 -23.23
N VAL A 380 -17.84 34.98 -23.12
CA VAL A 380 -17.72 33.60 -22.60
C VAL A 380 -17.92 32.58 -23.71
N VAL A 381 -16.96 31.65 -23.84
CA VAL A 381 -17.01 30.54 -24.80
C VAL A 381 -16.79 29.22 -24.07
N GLU A 382 -17.63 28.22 -24.34
CA GLU A 382 -17.39 26.84 -23.88
C GLU A 382 -16.22 26.25 -24.68
N ILE A 383 -15.15 25.86 -23.99
CA ILE A 383 -13.95 25.27 -24.60
C ILE A 383 -13.80 23.78 -24.27
N ALA A 384 -14.60 23.24 -23.35
CA ALA A 384 -14.83 21.82 -23.20
C ALA A 384 -16.19 21.53 -22.56
N ASN A 385 -16.88 20.50 -23.06
CA ASN A 385 -18.16 20.03 -22.52
C ASN A 385 -18.01 19.14 -21.27
N CYS A 386 -16.83 19.16 -20.67
CA CYS A 386 -16.45 18.46 -19.45
C CYS A 386 -15.38 19.30 -18.72
N TYR A 387 -15.07 18.96 -17.46
CA TYR A 387 -14.09 19.68 -16.68
C TYR A 387 -12.89 18.79 -16.33
N PRO A 388 -11.77 18.89 -17.08
CA PRO A 388 -10.53 18.21 -16.75
C PRO A 388 -9.77 18.95 -15.65
N LYS A 389 -9.44 18.24 -14.57
CA LYS A 389 -8.66 18.73 -13.43
C LYS A 389 -7.46 17.83 -13.15
N ALA A 390 -6.26 18.39 -13.25
CA ALA A 390 -5.04 17.74 -12.80
C ALA A 390 -5.08 17.56 -11.27
N LEU A 391 -4.89 16.33 -10.80
CA LEU A 391 -4.87 16.00 -9.38
C LEU A 391 -3.44 15.92 -8.85
N TYR A 392 -2.58 15.14 -9.51
CA TYR A 392 -1.20 14.91 -9.09
C TYR A 392 -0.28 14.50 -10.24
N PHE A 393 1.02 14.68 -10.04
CA PHE A 393 2.06 14.17 -10.91
C PHE A 393 2.53 12.80 -10.40
N GLN A 394 2.52 11.79 -11.25
CA GLN A 394 3.04 10.45 -10.98
C GLN A 394 4.44 10.33 -11.56
N ARG A 395 5.39 9.83 -10.76
CA ARG A 395 6.76 9.58 -11.21
C ARG A 395 7.24 8.22 -10.71
N ASN A 396 7.87 7.47 -11.61
CA ASN A 396 8.69 6.33 -11.25
C ASN A 396 10.15 6.79 -11.23
N GLU A 397 10.81 6.76 -10.08
CA GLU A 397 12.21 7.22 -9.96
C GLU A 397 13.19 6.29 -10.69
N ILE A 398 12.82 5.02 -10.92
CA ILE A 398 13.69 4.02 -11.53
C ILE A 398 13.63 4.07 -13.05
N THR A 399 12.44 4.18 -13.65
CA THR A 399 12.28 4.21 -15.11
C THR A 399 12.29 5.63 -15.69
N ASP A 400 12.29 6.64 -14.81
CA ASP A 400 12.07 8.06 -15.13
C ASP A 400 10.75 8.34 -15.90
N GLU A 401 9.84 7.37 -15.92
CA GLU A 401 8.53 7.54 -16.52
C GLU A 401 7.65 8.41 -15.62
N SER A 402 6.91 9.32 -16.26
CA SER A 402 6.05 10.23 -15.54
C SER A 402 4.79 10.62 -16.30
N TRP A 403 3.73 10.87 -15.53
CA TRP A 403 2.41 11.21 -16.03
C TRP A 403 1.70 12.17 -15.09
N TYR A 404 0.78 12.96 -15.63
CA TYR A 404 -0.17 13.73 -14.83
C TYR A 404 -1.46 12.94 -14.66
N PHE A 405 -1.91 12.75 -13.44
CA PHE A 405 -3.19 12.11 -13.15
C PHE A 405 -4.31 13.15 -13.13
N PHE A 406 -5.33 12.93 -13.95
CA PHE A 406 -6.47 13.82 -14.11
C PHE A 406 -7.76 13.15 -13.66
N ARG A 407 -8.67 13.98 -13.13
CA ARG A 407 -10.09 13.68 -13.05
C ARG A 407 -10.82 14.50 -14.11
N VAL A 408 -11.78 13.88 -14.79
CA VAL A 408 -12.66 14.54 -15.75
C VAL A 408 -14.08 14.42 -15.22
N ASP A 409 -14.66 15.56 -14.89
CA ASP A 409 -16.04 15.67 -14.41
C ASP A 409 -16.98 15.98 -15.59
N PHE A 410 -18.20 15.44 -15.56
CA PHE A 410 -19.20 15.58 -16.61
C PHE A 410 -20.49 16.20 -16.07
N PRO A 411 -21.25 16.93 -16.90
CA PRO A 411 -22.57 17.47 -16.52
C PRO A 411 -23.67 16.40 -16.49
N HIS A 412 -23.46 15.23 -17.10
CA HIS A 412 -24.41 14.12 -17.13
C HIS A 412 -24.12 13.10 -16.01
N ASP A 413 -25.06 12.19 -15.73
CA ASP A 413 -24.99 11.19 -14.65
C ASP A 413 -23.92 10.07 -14.84
N GLY A 414 -22.98 10.25 -15.77
CA GLY A 414 -22.00 9.23 -16.17
C GLY A 414 -20.84 9.01 -15.19
N GLY A 415 -20.81 9.74 -14.07
CA GLY A 415 -19.72 9.71 -13.10
C GLY A 415 -18.41 10.33 -13.63
N SER A 416 -17.53 10.74 -12.71
CA SER A 416 -16.21 11.26 -13.08
C SER A 416 -15.25 10.16 -13.51
N VAL A 417 -14.45 10.40 -14.54
CA VAL A 417 -13.40 9.46 -15.00
C VAL A 417 -12.03 9.93 -14.51
N LYS A 418 -11.17 9.00 -14.08
CA LYS A 418 -9.80 9.29 -13.66
C LYS A 418 -8.79 8.53 -14.51
N ASN A 419 -7.77 9.21 -15.04
CA ASN A 419 -6.71 8.56 -15.81
C ASN A 419 -5.47 9.47 -15.97
N THR A 420 -4.42 8.95 -16.59
CA THR A 420 -3.15 9.66 -16.81
C THR A 420 -3.08 10.39 -18.15
N PHE A 421 -2.34 11.49 -18.19
CA PHE A 421 -1.88 12.20 -19.38
C PHE A 421 -0.34 12.23 -19.37
N THR A 422 0.30 12.04 -20.53
CA THR A 422 1.74 12.26 -20.67
C THR A 422 2.07 13.76 -20.74
N GLY A 423 3.34 14.13 -20.55
CA GLY A 423 3.81 15.51 -20.74
C GLY A 423 3.47 16.07 -22.14
N GLY A 424 3.63 15.27 -23.19
CA GLY A 424 3.26 15.67 -24.55
C GLY A 424 1.75 15.87 -24.73
N GLN A 425 0.92 15.05 -24.06
CA GLN A 425 -0.53 15.17 -24.14
C GLN A 425 -1.08 16.40 -23.41
N VAL A 426 -0.41 16.89 -22.36
CA VAL A 426 -0.81 18.15 -21.70
C VAL A 426 -0.25 19.39 -22.40
N ALA A 427 0.83 19.26 -23.18
CA ALA A 427 1.48 20.37 -23.86
C ALA A 427 0.87 20.71 -25.24
N ALA A 428 0.09 19.81 -25.85
CA ALA A 428 -0.46 20.02 -27.20
C ALA A 428 -1.97 19.80 -27.23
N ALA A 429 -2.74 20.80 -27.68
CA ALA A 429 -4.20 20.76 -27.69
C ALA A 429 -4.80 19.61 -28.53
N SER A 430 -4.16 19.23 -29.64
CA SER A 430 -4.59 18.10 -30.47
C SER A 430 -4.46 16.76 -29.74
N GLU A 431 -3.34 16.55 -29.03
CA GLU A 431 -3.09 15.33 -28.25
C GLU A 431 -3.92 15.30 -26.97
N PHE A 432 -4.12 16.46 -26.32
CA PHE A 432 -5.03 16.61 -25.19
C PHE A 432 -6.44 16.20 -25.57
N LYS A 433 -6.95 16.71 -26.70
CA LYS A 433 -8.27 16.37 -27.24
C LYS A 433 -8.40 14.87 -27.52
N LYS A 434 -7.43 14.25 -28.20
CA LYS A 434 -7.43 12.81 -28.47
C LYS A 434 -7.46 11.99 -27.18
N ARG A 435 -6.64 12.38 -26.19
CA ARG A 435 -6.58 11.67 -24.90
C ARG A 435 -7.89 11.82 -24.12
N LEU A 436 -8.48 13.01 -24.10
CA LEU A 436 -9.75 13.29 -23.43
C LEU A 436 -10.90 12.46 -24.02
N LEU A 437 -10.99 12.39 -25.36
CA LEU A 437 -11.94 11.52 -26.08
C LEU A 437 -11.76 10.04 -25.73
N GLY A 438 -10.51 9.59 -25.57
CA GLY A 438 -10.19 8.22 -25.16
C GLY A 438 -10.47 7.94 -23.68
N MET A 439 -10.64 8.97 -22.85
CA MET A 439 -10.97 8.82 -21.43
C MET A 439 -12.48 8.76 -21.18
N GLY A 440 -13.27 9.58 -21.88
CA GLY A 440 -14.72 9.62 -21.69
C GLY A 440 -15.46 9.77 -23.00
N ALA A 441 -16.48 8.95 -23.19
CA ALA A 441 -17.35 9.03 -24.37
C ALA A 441 -17.98 10.43 -24.46
N GLY A 442 -17.74 11.11 -25.59
CA GLY A 442 -18.27 12.45 -25.81
C GLY A 442 -17.51 13.59 -25.11
N ALA A 443 -16.38 13.33 -24.45
CA ALA A 443 -15.54 14.35 -23.84
C ALA A 443 -14.73 15.12 -24.91
N VAL A 444 -15.16 16.34 -25.24
CA VAL A 444 -14.58 17.14 -26.33
C VAL A 444 -13.94 18.41 -25.78
N PHE A 445 -12.66 18.62 -26.13
CA PHE A 445 -11.96 19.90 -25.98
C PHE A 445 -11.94 20.64 -27.33
N THR A 446 -12.36 21.90 -27.32
CA THR A 446 -12.40 22.81 -28.47
C THR A 446 -11.55 24.06 -28.28
N GLY A 447 -10.86 24.19 -27.14
CA GLY A 447 -9.95 25.31 -26.88
C GLY A 447 -8.70 25.31 -27.76
N SER A 448 -8.05 26.47 -27.88
CA SER A 448 -6.78 26.64 -28.60
C SER A 448 -5.57 26.17 -27.78
N GLY A 449 -4.42 26.00 -28.43
CA GLY A 449 -3.16 25.68 -27.74
C GLY A 449 -2.80 26.68 -26.64
N GLN A 450 -2.92 27.98 -26.93
CA GLN A 450 -2.65 29.04 -25.95
C GLN A 450 -3.60 29.00 -24.74
N GLN A 451 -4.86 28.61 -24.95
CA GLN A 451 -5.82 28.44 -23.86
C GLN A 451 -5.45 27.24 -22.99
N LEU A 452 -5.03 26.13 -23.61
CA LEU A 452 -4.53 24.96 -22.90
C LEU A 452 -3.26 25.28 -22.09
N ASP A 453 -2.30 26.01 -22.67
CA ASP A 453 -1.07 26.38 -21.97
C ASP A 453 -1.35 27.17 -20.68
N LYS A 454 -2.29 28.12 -20.75
CA LYS A 454 -2.73 28.90 -19.58
C LYS A 454 -3.45 28.04 -18.55
N LEU A 455 -4.34 27.14 -19.00
CA LEU A 455 -5.01 26.18 -18.13
C LEU A 455 -3.99 25.29 -17.40
N MET A 456 -3.02 24.72 -18.13
CA MET A 456 -2.00 23.84 -17.59
C MET A 456 -1.03 24.60 -16.67
N LYS A 457 -0.67 25.85 -17.00
CA LYS A 457 0.16 26.68 -16.13
C LYS A 457 -0.48 26.87 -14.75
N ASP A 458 -1.79 27.07 -14.70
CA ASP A 458 -2.50 27.26 -13.43
C ASP A 458 -2.74 25.93 -12.70
N GLN A 459 -3.06 24.85 -13.42
CA GLN A 459 -3.35 23.54 -12.80
C GLN A 459 -2.11 22.75 -12.37
N LEU A 460 -1.02 22.80 -13.14
CA LEU A 460 0.17 21.97 -12.91
C LEU A 460 1.17 22.62 -11.95
N PHE A 461 1.09 23.93 -11.75
CA PHE A 461 2.00 24.64 -10.84
C PHE A 461 1.79 24.21 -9.38
N GLY A 462 2.85 23.73 -8.74
CA GLY A 462 2.79 23.28 -7.34
C GLY A 462 1.97 22.00 -7.13
N ILE A 463 1.68 21.24 -8.19
CA ILE A 463 0.92 20.00 -8.09
C ILE A 463 1.69 18.97 -7.25
N LYS A 464 0.97 18.17 -6.46
CA LYS A 464 1.59 17.14 -5.62
C LYS A 464 2.21 16.03 -6.48
N THR A 465 3.35 15.50 -6.03
CA THR A 465 4.01 14.34 -6.65
C THR A 465 3.67 13.06 -5.88
N VAL A 466 3.34 12.00 -6.60
CA VAL A 466 3.09 10.65 -6.12
C VAL A 466 4.12 9.72 -6.76
N GLN A 467 4.89 9.06 -5.92
CA GLN A 467 5.86 8.05 -6.36
C GLN A 467 5.13 6.78 -6.79
N THR A 468 5.68 6.08 -7.77
CA THR A 468 5.07 4.87 -8.31
C THR A 468 6.02 3.68 -8.31
N ILE A 469 5.42 2.49 -8.18
CA ILE A 469 6.07 1.19 -8.36
C ILE A 469 5.30 0.35 -9.38
N ASP A 470 5.96 -0.58 -10.08
CA ASP A 470 5.39 -1.42 -11.14
C ASP A 470 5.05 -2.85 -10.69
N TYR A 471 5.07 -3.10 -9.38
CA TYR A 471 4.78 -4.39 -8.75
C TYR A 471 3.86 -4.24 -7.52
N VAL A 472 3.34 -5.37 -7.02
CA VAL A 472 2.58 -5.49 -5.77
C VAL A 472 3.43 -6.17 -4.70
N GLY A 473 3.42 -5.67 -3.46
CA GLY A 473 4.13 -6.26 -2.32
C GLY A 473 5.16 -5.33 -1.70
N TYR A 474 6.25 -5.86 -1.15
CA TYR A 474 7.23 -5.06 -0.40
C TYR A 474 8.11 -4.19 -1.29
N SER A 475 8.17 -2.89 -1.03
CA SER A 475 9.16 -1.98 -1.60
C SER A 475 10.26 -1.70 -0.59
N LYS A 476 11.47 -2.18 -0.90
CA LYS A 476 12.68 -1.94 -0.09
C LYS A 476 13.07 -0.47 -0.01
N GLU A 477 12.87 0.27 -1.09
CA GLU A 477 13.19 1.69 -1.20
C GLU A 477 12.32 2.53 -0.25
N TYR A 478 11.02 2.25 -0.24
CA TYR A 478 10.05 2.98 0.59
C TYR A 478 9.79 2.33 1.96
N ARG A 479 10.40 1.16 2.22
CA ARG A 479 10.18 0.31 3.41
C ARG A 479 8.69 0.12 3.70
N CYS A 480 7.97 -0.25 2.65
CA CYS A 480 6.52 -0.26 2.65
C CYS A 480 5.99 -1.43 1.84
N TYR A 481 5.05 -2.18 2.40
CA TYR A 481 4.20 -3.10 1.64
C TYR A 481 3.11 -2.30 0.93
N VAL A 482 2.95 -2.53 -0.37
CA VAL A 482 1.93 -1.87 -1.19
C VAL A 482 1.11 -2.94 -1.90
N PHE A 483 -0.11 -3.13 -1.44
CA PHE A 483 -1.12 -3.97 -2.07
C PHE A 483 -2.15 -3.11 -2.81
N ASN A 484 -3.17 -3.74 -3.40
CA ASN A 484 -4.11 -3.05 -4.29
C ASN A 484 -4.84 -1.89 -3.61
N ASP A 485 -5.40 -2.12 -2.41
CA ASP A 485 -6.19 -1.14 -1.66
C ASP A 485 -5.69 -0.89 -0.22
N VAL A 486 -4.58 -1.55 0.16
CA VAL A 486 -3.93 -1.45 1.47
C VAL A 486 -2.43 -1.33 1.30
N ALA A 487 -1.82 -0.45 2.09
CA ALA A 487 -0.37 -0.42 2.28
C ALA A 487 -0.04 -0.56 3.77
N ILE A 488 1.14 -1.11 4.06
CA ILE A 488 1.62 -1.29 5.44
C ILE A 488 3.04 -0.74 5.52
N ARG A 489 3.25 0.17 6.45
CA ARG A 489 4.55 0.77 6.73
C ARG A 489 4.76 0.83 8.24
N GLU A 490 5.87 0.27 8.71
CA GLU A 490 6.22 0.28 10.14
C GLU A 490 5.08 -0.24 11.03
N GLY A 491 4.39 -1.31 10.59
CA GLY A 491 3.28 -1.90 11.31
C GLY A 491 1.93 -1.18 11.19
N GLN A 492 1.88 0.01 10.58
CA GLN A 492 0.67 0.79 10.39
C GLN A 492 -0.03 0.43 9.08
N VAL A 493 -1.33 0.17 9.15
CA VAL A 493 -2.18 -0.14 7.98
C VAL A 493 -2.76 1.16 7.43
N ILE A 494 -2.54 1.41 6.14
CA ILE A 494 -2.89 2.64 5.44
C ILE A 494 -3.81 2.28 4.28
N ASN A 495 -5.00 2.86 4.26
CA ASN A 495 -5.96 2.64 3.18
C ASN A 495 -5.68 3.57 2.01
N ILE A 496 -6.02 3.11 0.80
CA ILE A 496 -6.00 3.94 -0.39
C ILE A 496 -6.99 5.10 -0.24
N ASN A 497 -6.59 6.30 -0.66
CA ASN A 497 -7.45 7.48 -0.61
C ASN A 497 -8.39 7.57 -1.84
N GLU A 498 -9.27 8.57 -1.85
CA GLU A 498 -10.20 8.80 -2.97
C GLU A 498 -9.51 9.13 -4.30
N GLU A 499 -8.24 9.52 -4.27
CA GLU A 499 -7.42 9.84 -5.44
C GLU A 499 -6.53 8.66 -5.89
N GLU A 500 -6.77 7.47 -5.34
CA GLU A 500 -6.12 6.21 -5.68
C GLU A 500 -4.61 6.16 -5.38
N PHE A 501 -4.17 6.71 -4.25
CA PHE A 501 -2.81 6.51 -3.74
C PHE A 501 -2.78 6.40 -2.21
N PHE A 502 -1.64 5.98 -1.67
CA PHE A 502 -1.40 5.91 -0.23
C PHE A 502 -0.63 7.14 0.24
N GLU A 503 -1.16 7.82 1.26
CA GLU A 503 -0.53 9.00 1.86
C GLU A 503 0.09 8.65 3.21
N MET A 504 1.40 8.84 3.32
CA MET A 504 2.24 8.42 4.45
C MET A 504 3.11 9.58 4.90
N GLY A 505 2.48 10.62 5.44
CA GLY A 505 3.13 11.90 5.72
C GLY A 505 3.56 12.58 4.42
N LYS A 506 4.87 12.77 4.23
CA LYS A 506 5.41 13.37 2.99
C LYS A 506 5.47 12.40 1.81
N LEU A 507 5.48 11.09 2.08
CA LEU A 507 5.54 10.07 1.03
C LEU A 507 4.13 9.82 0.50
N LYS A 508 3.97 9.90 -0.82
CA LYS A 508 2.74 9.52 -1.52
C LYS A 508 3.12 8.42 -2.50
N LEU A 509 2.49 7.26 -2.39
CA LEU A 509 2.92 6.06 -3.10
C LEU A 509 1.74 5.37 -3.78
N LYS A 510 1.94 4.89 -5.02
CA LYS A 510 0.93 4.17 -5.80
C LYS A 510 1.56 3.02 -6.56
N THR A 511 0.94 1.83 -6.56
CA THR A 511 1.32 0.77 -7.49
C THR A 511 0.61 0.94 -8.84
N LEU A 512 1.35 0.79 -9.93
CA LEU A 512 0.82 0.76 -11.30
C LEU A 512 0.42 -0.66 -11.73
N GLN A 513 0.74 -1.67 -10.91
CA GLN A 513 0.40 -3.05 -11.20
C GLN A 513 -1.08 -3.31 -10.92
N LYS A 514 -1.87 -3.47 -11.99
CA LYS A 514 -3.31 -3.78 -11.91
C LYS A 514 -3.63 -5.25 -12.18
N GLY A 515 -2.71 -6.00 -12.79
CA GLY A 515 -2.95 -7.38 -13.22
C GLY A 515 -2.91 -8.40 -12.08
N VAL A 516 -2.26 -8.08 -10.97
CA VAL A 516 -2.22 -8.91 -9.77
C VAL A 516 -3.18 -8.30 -8.75
N LYS A 517 -4.24 -9.04 -8.41
CA LYS A 517 -5.23 -8.64 -7.41
C LYS A 517 -4.96 -9.39 -6.10
N ILE A 518 -4.60 -8.64 -5.07
CA ILE A 518 -4.38 -9.10 -3.71
C ILE A 518 -5.44 -8.45 -2.83
N ASP A 519 -6.47 -9.22 -2.49
CA ASP A 519 -7.60 -8.78 -1.69
C ASP A 519 -7.39 -9.20 -0.21
N LEU A 520 -6.99 -8.24 0.61
CA LEU A 520 -6.71 -8.47 2.03
C LEU A 520 -7.89 -8.07 2.91
N GLU A 521 -8.36 -8.99 3.75
CA GLU A 521 -9.34 -8.68 4.79
C GLU A 521 -8.69 -7.86 5.90
N LYS A 522 -9.27 -6.71 6.21
CA LYS A 522 -8.73 -5.69 7.11
C LYS A 522 -9.23 -5.87 8.54
N ASP A 523 -10.43 -6.43 8.69
CA ASP A 523 -11.02 -6.69 10.00
C ASP A 523 -10.58 -8.06 10.54
N SER A 524 -9.79 -8.03 11.61
CA SER A 524 -9.35 -9.24 12.30
C SER A 524 -10.50 -10.06 12.88
N LYS A 525 -11.69 -9.47 13.10
CA LYS A 525 -12.86 -10.19 13.64
C LYS A 525 -13.46 -11.20 12.65
N LYS A 526 -13.23 -11.01 11.35
CA LYS A 526 -13.68 -11.95 10.30
C LYS A 526 -12.68 -13.05 10.01
N TYR A 527 -11.50 -12.96 10.62
CA TYR A 527 -10.45 -13.95 10.43
C TYR A 527 -10.86 -15.27 11.07
N ASP A 528 -10.92 -16.32 10.26
CA ASP A 528 -11.27 -17.64 10.75
C ASP A 528 -10.00 -18.42 11.12
N PRO A 529 -9.68 -18.69 12.39
CA PRO A 529 -8.45 -19.38 12.75
C PRO A 529 -8.51 -20.90 12.49
N GLN A 530 -9.66 -21.47 12.12
CA GLN A 530 -9.83 -22.93 12.01
C GLN A 530 -8.97 -23.56 10.91
N TRP A 531 -8.59 -22.78 9.89
CA TRP A 531 -7.78 -23.27 8.77
C TRP A 531 -6.45 -23.87 9.22
N LEU A 532 -5.87 -23.40 10.33
CA LEU A 532 -4.59 -23.90 10.82
C LEU A 532 -4.72 -25.33 11.35
N GLY A 533 -5.80 -25.60 12.07
CA GLY A 533 -6.13 -26.95 12.54
C GLY A 533 -6.39 -27.90 11.37
N LEU A 534 -7.14 -27.44 10.37
CA LEU A 534 -7.41 -28.20 9.15
C LEU A 534 -6.15 -28.46 8.32
N LEU A 535 -5.25 -27.47 8.20
CA LEU A 535 -3.95 -27.63 7.54
C LEU A 535 -3.13 -28.73 8.22
N TRP A 536 -3.06 -28.72 9.55
CA TRP A 536 -2.35 -29.74 10.32
C TRP A 536 -2.98 -31.12 10.14
N GLN A 537 -4.30 -31.23 10.18
CA GLN A 537 -5.01 -32.50 9.98
C GLN A 537 -4.77 -33.09 8.59
N CYS A 538 -4.74 -32.26 7.54
CA CYS A 538 -4.59 -32.71 6.16
C CYS A 538 -3.13 -32.98 5.76
N PHE A 539 -2.19 -32.15 6.23
CA PHE A 539 -0.81 -32.13 5.70
C PHE A 539 0.28 -32.24 6.78
N GLY A 540 -0.09 -32.17 8.06
CA GLY A 540 0.83 -32.24 9.21
C GLY A 540 2.01 -31.28 9.10
N ALA A 541 3.19 -31.77 9.47
CA ALA A 541 4.44 -31.01 9.44
C ALA A 541 4.77 -30.48 8.03
N GLN A 542 4.52 -31.24 6.96
CA GLN A 542 4.80 -30.78 5.59
C GLN A 542 3.97 -29.55 5.19
N GLY A 543 2.70 -29.51 5.62
CA GLY A 543 1.83 -28.34 5.42
C GLY A 543 2.36 -27.10 6.15
N VAL A 544 2.83 -27.26 7.39
CA VAL A 544 3.41 -26.15 8.17
C VAL A 544 4.76 -25.69 7.60
N VAL A 545 5.58 -26.58 7.04
CA VAL A 545 6.80 -26.17 6.31
C VAL A 545 6.44 -25.33 5.08
N ALA A 546 5.44 -25.73 4.29
CA ALA A 546 4.98 -24.94 3.16
C ALA A 546 4.42 -23.57 3.58
N LEU A 547 3.64 -23.52 4.66
CA LEU A 547 3.18 -22.28 5.28
C LEU A 547 4.35 -21.39 5.75
N THR A 548 5.36 -21.99 6.36
CA THR A 548 6.57 -21.28 6.82
C THR A 548 7.31 -20.65 5.65
N PHE A 549 7.38 -21.34 4.51
CA PHE A 549 7.95 -20.77 3.28
C PHE A 549 7.12 -19.60 2.76
N TRP A 550 5.79 -19.75 2.67
CA TRP A 550 4.88 -18.68 2.22
C TRP A 550 4.96 -17.44 3.13
N PHE A 551 5.02 -17.66 4.45
CA PHE A 551 5.23 -16.62 5.44
C PHE A 551 6.58 -15.92 5.23
N GLY A 552 7.67 -16.69 5.11
CA GLY A 552 9.01 -16.15 4.89
C GLY A 552 9.15 -15.38 3.58
N SER A 553 8.38 -15.74 2.54
CA SER A 553 8.35 -15.02 1.28
C SER A 553 7.97 -13.55 1.46
N LEU A 554 7.08 -13.22 2.39
CA LEU A 554 6.69 -11.84 2.70
C LEU A 554 7.87 -10.96 3.14
N PHE A 555 8.97 -11.58 3.57
CA PHE A 555 10.17 -10.92 4.07
C PHE A 555 11.41 -11.20 3.21
N ALA A 556 11.24 -11.81 2.02
CA ALA A 556 12.36 -12.32 1.23
C ALA A 556 13.34 -11.21 0.79
N GLU A 557 12.84 -10.03 0.43
CA GLU A 557 13.68 -8.87 0.10
C GLU A 557 14.54 -8.42 1.29
N GLN A 558 13.95 -8.36 2.49
CA GLN A 558 14.64 -8.00 3.72
C GLN A 558 15.67 -9.06 4.12
N ILE A 559 15.29 -10.34 4.02
CA ILE A 559 16.18 -11.48 4.29
C ILE A 559 17.35 -11.48 3.31
N ARG A 560 17.12 -11.33 2.00
CA ARG A 560 18.20 -11.19 1.00
C ARG A 560 19.06 -9.97 1.26
N GLY A 561 18.48 -8.85 1.69
CA GLY A 561 19.24 -7.66 2.07
C GLY A 561 20.30 -7.92 3.16
N ARG A 562 20.03 -8.84 4.10
CA ARG A 562 20.95 -9.18 5.21
C ARG A 562 21.80 -10.43 4.93
N TYR A 563 21.22 -11.45 4.31
CA TYR A 563 21.81 -12.79 4.17
C TYR A 563 22.12 -13.18 2.72
N GLN A 564 21.86 -12.31 1.75
CA GLN A 564 22.19 -12.50 0.32
C GLN A 564 21.56 -13.74 -0.33
N SER A 565 20.53 -14.33 0.30
CA SER A 565 19.91 -15.57 -0.16
C SER A 565 18.54 -15.83 0.48
N PHE A 566 17.67 -16.50 -0.27
CA PHE A 566 16.43 -17.12 0.21
C PHE A 566 16.20 -18.45 -0.54
N PRO A 567 15.82 -19.56 0.12
CA PRO A 567 15.69 -20.88 -0.49
C PRO A 567 14.62 -20.94 -1.58
N PHE A 568 14.72 -21.96 -2.43
CA PHE A 568 13.64 -22.39 -3.31
C PHE A 568 12.85 -23.50 -2.65
N LEU A 569 11.53 -23.50 -2.76
CA LEU A 569 10.69 -24.61 -2.31
C LEU A 569 10.42 -25.55 -3.47
N GLU A 570 10.51 -26.86 -3.23
CA GLU A 570 10.08 -27.89 -4.16
C GLU A 570 9.05 -28.79 -3.49
N ALA A 571 7.84 -28.85 -4.03
CA ALA A 571 6.78 -29.75 -3.61
C ALA A 571 6.55 -30.82 -4.68
N THR A 572 6.96 -32.06 -4.37
CA THR A 572 6.80 -33.23 -5.25
C THR A 572 5.70 -34.15 -4.75
N GLY A 573 5.16 -35.01 -5.62
CA GLY A 573 4.19 -36.04 -5.22
C GLY A 573 3.33 -36.50 -6.38
N GLU A 574 2.68 -37.65 -6.29
CA GLU A 574 1.80 -38.13 -7.37
C GLU A 574 0.55 -37.24 -7.54
N ALA A 575 -0.13 -37.38 -8.68
CA ALA A 575 -1.47 -36.83 -8.86
C ALA A 575 -2.40 -37.36 -7.76
N GLY A 576 -3.14 -36.45 -7.11
CA GLY A 576 -4.00 -36.77 -5.96
C GLY A 576 -3.32 -36.69 -4.59
N ALA A 577 -2.04 -36.33 -4.50
CA ALA A 577 -1.34 -36.14 -3.21
C ALA A 577 -1.72 -34.84 -2.45
N GLY A 578 -2.69 -34.05 -2.95
CA GLY A 578 -3.18 -32.84 -2.29
C GLY A 578 -2.35 -31.56 -2.51
N LYS A 579 -1.34 -31.57 -3.39
CA LYS A 579 -0.47 -30.40 -3.68
C LYS A 579 -1.26 -29.15 -4.08
N THR A 580 -2.17 -29.28 -5.04
CA THR A 580 -3.01 -28.16 -5.51
C THR A 580 -3.87 -27.61 -4.38
N THR A 581 -4.50 -28.48 -3.59
CA THR A 581 -5.29 -28.07 -2.40
C THR A 581 -4.46 -27.23 -1.42
N LEU A 582 -3.22 -27.65 -1.13
CA LEU A 582 -2.30 -26.89 -0.27
C LEU A 582 -1.96 -25.53 -0.89
N LEU A 583 -1.58 -25.49 -2.17
CA LEU A 583 -1.22 -24.24 -2.86
C LEU A 583 -2.40 -23.26 -2.91
N THR A 584 -3.60 -23.73 -3.23
CA THR A 584 -4.81 -22.91 -3.24
C THR A 584 -5.09 -22.31 -1.86
N LEU A 585 -4.96 -23.07 -0.78
CA LEU A 585 -5.09 -22.53 0.58
C LEU A 585 -4.05 -21.45 0.87
N LEU A 586 -2.78 -21.71 0.55
CA LEU A 586 -1.70 -20.75 0.80
C LEU A 586 -1.88 -19.46 0.00
N TRP A 587 -2.44 -19.53 -1.21
CA TRP A 587 -2.82 -18.36 -1.99
C TRP A 587 -4.03 -17.62 -1.43
N LYS A 588 -5.04 -18.33 -0.90
CA LYS A 588 -6.16 -17.70 -0.16
C LYS A 588 -5.65 -16.94 1.07
N LEU A 589 -4.73 -17.52 1.83
CA LEU A 589 -4.06 -16.83 2.96
C LEU A 589 -3.28 -15.59 2.51
N ALA A 590 -2.72 -15.61 1.30
CA ALA A 590 -2.01 -14.46 0.71
C ALA A 590 -2.95 -13.45 0.01
N GLY A 591 -4.27 -13.63 0.07
CA GLY A 591 -5.26 -12.74 -0.55
C GLY A 591 -5.39 -12.88 -2.07
N ARG A 592 -4.92 -13.98 -2.67
CA ARG A 592 -4.95 -14.22 -4.12
C ARG A 592 -5.75 -15.49 -4.45
N ASP A 593 -7.05 -15.46 -4.15
CA ASP A 593 -7.91 -16.61 -4.39
C ASP A 593 -8.02 -16.95 -5.90
N GLY A 594 -8.18 -18.24 -6.21
CA GLY A 594 -8.29 -18.75 -7.58
C GLY A 594 -6.97 -18.78 -8.37
N TYR A 595 -5.82 -18.55 -7.73
CA TYR A 595 -4.51 -18.66 -8.37
C TYR A 595 -3.70 -19.84 -7.79
N GLU A 596 -2.94 -20.53 -8.64
CA GLU A 596 -2.06 -21.64 -8.24
C GLU A 596 -0.62 -21.37 -8.63
N GLY A 597 -0.37 -21.01 -9.89
CA GLY A 597 0.96 -20.79 -10.46
C GLY A 597 0.90 -20.70 -11.98
N PHE A 598 2.04 -20.82 -12.65
CA PHE A 598 2.08 -20.94 -14.11
C PHE A 598 3.08 -21.99 -14.58
N ASP A 599 2.83 -22.54 -15.77
CA ASP A 599 3.74 -23.46 -16.46
C ASP A 599 4.83 -22.65 -17.19
N PRO A 600 6.10 -22.71 -16.78
CA PRO A 600 7.17 -21.92 -17.37
C PRO A 600 7.50 -22.34 -18.81
N SER A 601 7.16 -23.56 -19.22
CA SER A 601 7.39 -24.06 -20.57
C SER A 601 6.38 -23.50 -21.58
N LYS A 602 5.24 -22.97 -21.10
CA LYS A 602 4.23 -22.28 -21.94
C LYS A 602 4.53 -20.80 -22.19
N SER A 603 5.64 -20.26 -21.69
CA SER A 603 5.97 -18.84 -21.78
C SER A 603 7.40 -18.61 -22.27
N THR A 604 7.63 -17.54 -23.03
CA THR A 604 8.99 -17.15 -23.45
C THR A 604 9.79 -16.60 -22.27
N LYS A 605 11.13 -16.57 -22.36
CA LYS A 605 11.99 -15.99 -21.30
C LYS A 605 11.58 -14.56 -20.91
N ALA A 606 11.25 -13.72 -21.90
CA ALA A 606 10.75 -12.37 -21.67
C ALA A 606 9.37 -12.34 -21.02
N GLY A 607 8.48 -13.28 -21.37
CA GLY A 607 7.18 -13.46 -20.73
C GLY A 607 7.31 -13.88 -19.27
N ARG A 608 8.17 -14.86 -18.97
CA ARG A 608 8.49 -15.31 -17.60
C ARG A 608 9.06 -14.17 -16.76
N SER A 609 10.03 -13.43 -17.29
CA SER A 609 10.62 -12.26 -16.64
C SER A 609 9.56 -11.22 -16.25
N ARG A 610 8.61 -10.91 -17.15
CA ARG A 610 7.49 -9.99 -16.84
C ARG A 610 6.59 -10.53 -15.74
N LEU A 611 6.22 -11.81 -15.77
CA LEU A 611 5.38 -12.45 -14.74
C LEU A 611 6.04 -12.44 -13.37
N MET A 612 7.33 -12.80 -13.33
CA MET A 612 8.13 -12.84 -12.10
C MET A 612 8.36 -11.44 -11.52
N GLY A 613 8.34 -10.38 -12.35
CA GLY A 613 8.48 -8.99 -11.91
C GLY A 613 7.21 -8.33 -11.39
N GLN A 614 6.05 -8.98 -11.45
CA GLN A 614 4.77 -8.36 -11.04
C GLN A 614 4.59 -8.28 -9.52
N VAL A 615 5.34 -9.09 -8.76
CA VAL A 615 5.18 -9.22 -7.31
C VAL A 615 6.52 -9.09 -6.58
N SER A 616 6.46 -8.65 -5.33
CA SER A 616 7.57 -8.57 -4.40
C SER A 616 7.16 -9.20 -3.07
N GLY A 617 8.05 -9.99 -2.46
CA GLY A 617 7.76 -10.66 -1.21
C GLY A 617 6.65 -11.72 -1.32
N MET A 618 6.51 -12.37 -2.47
CA MET A 618 5.52 -13.44 -2.70
C MET A 618 6.13 -14.59 -3.50
N PRO A 619 5.62 -15.83 -3.34
CA PRO A 619 6.04 -16.96 -4.16
C PRO A 619 5.67 -16.80 -5.63
N ILE A 620 6.63 -17.11 -6.51
CA ILE A 620 6.40 -17.44 -7.92
C ILE A 620 6.32 -18.96 -8.00
N VAL A 621 5.11 -19.47 -8.24
CA VAL A 621 4.85 -20.91 -8.31
C VAL A 621 4.99 -21.39 -9.76
N LEU A 622 5.94 -22.31 -9.98
CA LEU A 622 6.18 -22.97 -11.25
C LEU A 622 5.53 -24.36 -11.24
N LEU A 623 4.62 -24.60 -12.20
CA LEU A 623 3.83 -25.83 -12.31
C LEU A 623 4.32 -26.70 -13.47
N GLU A 624 4.37 -28.02 -13.27
CA GLU A 624 4.43 -29.04 -14.34
C GLU A 624 5.53 -28.84 -15.41
N SER A 625 6.69 -28.31 -15.02
CA SER A 625 7.80 -28.04 -15.95
C SER A 625 8.59 -29.26 -16.43
N ASP A 626 8.15 -30.48 -16.08
CA ASP A 626 8.77 -31.74 -16.50
C ASP A 626 7.80 -32.46 -17.47
N ARG A 627 8.11 -32.40 -18.77
CA ARG A 627 7.42 -33.15 -19.82
C ARG A 627 8.44 -34.07 -20.49
N SER A 628 8.55 -35.29 -20.00
CA SER A 628 9.20 -36.39 -20.69
C SER A 628 8.24 -36.95 -21.76
N GLY A 629 8.18 -36.29 -22.92
CA GLY A 629 7.50 -36.80 -24.12
C GLY A 629 8.42 -36.65 -25.34
N ASP A 630 8.42 -37.64 -26.22
CA ASP A 630 9.35 -37.83 -27.36
C ASP A 630 9.38 -36.70 -28.42
N ASP A 631 8.67 -35.59 -28.23
CA ASP A 631 8.70 -34.43 -29.13
C ASP A 631 9.86 -33.48 -28.81
N LYS A 632 11.06 -33.90 -29.23
CA LYS A 632 12.32 -33.12 -29.18
C LYS A 632 12.24 -31.75 -29.90
N ALA A 633 11.18 -31.45 -30.64
CA ALA A 633 11.01 -30.17 -31.35
C ALA A 633 10.59 -29.00 -30.44
N HIS A 634 9.98 -29.25 -29.27
CA HIS A 634 9.50 -28.21 -28.34
C HIS A 634 10.16 -28.24 -26.94
N ALA A 635 11.09 -29.17 -26.69
CA ALA A 635 11.74 -29.38 -25.40
C ALA A 635 12.78 -28.30 -24.98
N LYS A 636 12.90 -27.18 -25.70
CA LYS A 636 13.94 -26.14 -25.48
C LYS A 636 13.44 -24.83 -24.85
N THR A 637 12.28 -24.80 -24.20
CA THR A 637 11.68 -23.51 -23.79
C THR A 637 12.08 -23.04 -22.37
N PHE A 638 12.48 -23.92 -21.45
CA PHE A 638 12.82 -23.55 -20.06
C PHE A 638 13.87 -24.49 -19.44
N GLU A 639 14.91 -23.92 -18.83
CA GLU A 639 15.92 -24.66 -18.06
C GLU A 639 15.97 -24.18 -16.60
N TRP A 640 16.08 -25.11 -15.66
CA TRP A 640 16.16 -24.81 -14.22
C TRP A 640 17.33 -23.91 -13.84
N ASP A 641 18.43 -24.03 -14.59
CA ASP A 641 19.65 -23.28 -14.34
C ASP A 641 19.50 -21.78 -14.59
N GLU A 642 18.46 -21.33 -15.30
CA GLU A 642 18.09 -19.92 -15.45
C GLU A 642 17.68 -19.28 -14.10
N LEU A 643 17.31 -20.07 -13.09
CA LEU A 643 16.85 -19.56 -11.79
C LEU A 643 17.98 -19.26 -10.80
N LYS A 644 19.24 -19.58 -11.12
CA LYS A 644 20.39 -19.50 -10.19
C LYS A 644 20.52 -18.12 -9.54
N ASP A 645 20.33 -17.06 -10.32
CA ASP A 645 20.53 -15.67 -9.89
C ASP A 645 19.40 -15.18 -8.96
N TYR A 646 18.21 -15.77 -9.06
CA TYR A 646 17.04 -15.41 -8.26
C TYR A 646 17.16 -15.81 -6.79
N PHE A 647 18.07 -16.73 -6.47
CA PHE A 647 18.39 -17.10 -5.09
C PHE A 647 18.83 -15.89 -4.27
N GLY A 648 19.68 -15.03 -4.85
CA GLY A 648 20.16 -13.80 -4.24
C GLY A 648 19.34 -12.55 -4.59
N GLY A 649 18.28 -12.68 -5.39
CA GLY A 649 17.50 -11.52 -5.89
C GLY A 649 18.14 -10.82 -7.08
N GLY A 650 18.84 -11.56 -7.94
CA GLY A 650 19.48 -11.06 -9.17
C GLY A 650 18.49 -10.49 -10.18
N THR A 651 18.99 -10.09 -11.36
CA THR A 651 18.20 -9.37 -12.37
C THR A 651 17.32 -10.31 -13.19
N LEU A 652 16.11 -9.86 -13.51
CA LEU A 652 15.15 -10.64 -14.29
C LEU A 652 15.48 -10.66 -15.79
N ALA A 653 15.49 -9.49 -16.43
CA ALA A 653 15.91 -9.28 -17.80
C ALA A 653 16.19 -7.81 -18.07
N THR A 654 17.25 -7.52 -18.81
CA THR A 654 17.62 -6.18 -19.26
C THR A 654 16.68 -5.70 -20.35
N LYS A 655 16.15 -4.49 -20.21
CA LYS A 655 15.39 -3.79 -21.25
C LYS A 655 16.05 -2.45 -21.53
N GLY A 656 16.15 -2.05 -22.79
CA GLY A 656 16.54 -0.68 -23.13
C GLY A 656 15.48 0.31 -22.65
N VAL A 657 15.92 1.38 -21.98
CA VAL A 657 15.03 2.52 -21.67
C VAL A 657 14.89 3.37 -22.94
N LYS A 658 13.70 3.94 -23.19
CA LYS A 658 13.48 4.84 -24.33
C LYS A 658 14.08 6.23 -24.06
N THR A 659 15.39 6.27 -23.91
CA THR A 659 16.21 7.48 -23.73
C THR A 659 17.15 7.65 -24.91
N ALA A 660 17.61 8.87 -25.17
CA ALA A 660 18.62 9.12 -26.20
C ALA A 660 20.03 8.57 -25.83
N GLY A 661 20.18 7.97 -24.64
CA GLY A 661 21.41 7.34 -24.14
C GLY A 661 21.32 5.81 -24.03
N ASN A 662 22.42 5.18 -23.60
CA ASN A 662 22.58 3.72 -23.47
C ASN A 662 22.04 3.16 -22.13
N GLU A 663 21.02 3.79 -21.55
CA GLU A 663 20.47 3.38 -20.26
C GLU A 663 19.62 2.10 -20.40
N THR A 664 19.77 1.20 -19.43
CA THR A 664 19.03 -0.06 -19.39
C THR A 664 18.30 -0.21 -18.06
N TYR A 665 17.08 -0.74 -18.12
CA TYR A 665 16.26 -1.10 -16.98
C TYR A 665 16.44 -2.59 -16.69
N GLU A 666 17.04 -2.89 -15.55
CA GLU A 666 17.30 -4.25 -15.08
C GLU A 666 16.58 -4.50 -13.75
N PRO A 667 15.27 -4.80 -13.78
CA PRO A 667 14.51 -5.02 -12.55
C PRO A 667 15.05 -6.25 -11.80
N PRO A 668 15.31 -6.14 -10.48
CA PRO A 668 15.67 -7.28 -9.67
C PRO A 668 14.48 -8.22 -9.45
N PHE A 669 14.77 -9.49 -9.19
CA PHE A 669 13.82 -10.49 -8.76
C PHE A 669 13.49 -10.31 -7.28
N ARG A 670 12.23 -9.95 -7.00
CA ARG A 670 11.76 -9.58 -5.65
C ARG A 670 10.90 -10.65 -4.97
N GLY A 671 10.47 -11.68 -5.72
CA GLY A 671 9.66 -12.78 -5.20
C GLY A 671 10.49 -13.92 -4.61
N THR A 672 9.88 -15.09 -4.42
CA THR A 672 10.58 -16.35 -4.12
C THR A 672 10.21 -17.41 -5.15
N ILE A 673 10.92 -18.53 -5.22
CA ILE A 673 10.60 -19.61 -6.16
C ILE A 673 9.99 -20.77 -5.40
N ALA A 674 8.79 -21.18 -5.81
CA ALA A 674 8.15 -22.42 -5.39
C ALA A 674 7.91 -23.29 -6.64
N ILE A 675 8.25 -24.57 -6.55
CA ILE A 675 8.16 -25.54 -7.64
C ILE A 675 7.14 -26.59 -7.20
N SER A 676 6.14 -26.87 -8.03
CA SER A 676 5.17 -27.94 -7.77
C SER A 676 5.12 -28.87 -8.98
N GLN A 677 5.54 -30.12 -8.77
CA GLN A 677 5.68 -31.12 -9.83
C GLN A 677 5.34 -32.51 -9.35
N ASN A 678 5.21 -33.45 -10.29
CA ASN A 678 5.01 -34.86 -9.95
C ASN A 678 6.34 -35.55 -9.65
N ALA A 679 7.32 -35.40 -10.55
CA ALA A 679 8.67 -35.91 -10.37
C ALA A 679 9.60 -34.88 -9.67
N PRO A 680 10.67 -35.33 -9.01
CA PRO A 680 11.71 -34.45 -8.49
C PRO A 680 12.44 -33.65 -9.57
N VAL A 681 12.85 -32.43 -9.22
CA VAL A 681 13.70 -31.58 -10.05
C VAL A 681 15.05 -32.27 -10.29
N VAL A 682 15.41 -32.39 -11.57
CA VAL A 682 16.73 -32.82 -12.01
C VAL A 682 17.44 -31.62 -12.65
N ALA A 683 18.45 -31.08 -11.98
CA ALA A 683 19.17 -29.88 -12.40
C ALA A 683 20.63 -29.92 -11.90
N SER A 684 21.42 -28.90 -12.23
CA SER A 684 22.79 -28.76 -11.73
C SER A 684 22.85 -28.76 -10.20
N GLU A 685 23.98 -29.16 -9.63
CA GLU A 685 24.21 -29.10 -8.17
C GLU A 685 23.93 -27.69 -7.60
N ALA A 686 24.21 -26.66 -8.40
CA ALA A 686 23.94 -25.28 -8.03
C ALA A 686 22.45 -25.03 -7.76
N ILE A 687 21.53 -25.59 -8.55
CA ILE A 687 20.10 -25.52 -8.28
C ILE A 687 19.71 -26.47 -7.15
N MET A 688 20.19 -27.71 -7.16
CA MET A 688 19.82 -28.71 -6.17
C MET A 688 20.12 -28.26 -4.73
N THR A 689 21.26 -27.62 -4.50
CA THR A 689 21.67 -27.08 -3.19
C THR A 689 20.85 -25.86 -2.72
N ARG A 690 20.04 -25.24 -3.59
CA ARG A 690 19.18 -24.10 -3.28
C ARG A 690 17.77 -24.50 -2.83
N ILE A 691 17.42 -25.77 -2.99
CA ILE A 691 16.05 -26.26 -2.81
C ILE A 691 15.86 -26.87 -1.41
N VAL A 692 14.74 -26.51 -0.77
CA VAL A 692 14.14 -27.24 0.35
C VAL A 692 12.97 -28.07 -0.19
N LYS A 693 12.99 -29.40 0.03
CA LYS A 693 12.09 -30.33 -0.66
C LYS A 693 11.02 -30.91 0.25
N LEU A 694 9.79 -30.84 -0.18
CA LEU A 694 8.64 -31.57 0.34
C LEU A 694 8.28 -32.71 -0.63
N HIS A 695 7.92 -33.85 -0.06
CA HIS A 695 7.47 -35.00 -0.81
C HIS A 695 6.15 -35.52 -0.24
N PHE A 696 5.09 -35.28 -1.00
CA PHE A 696 3.73 -35.67 -0.66
C PHE A 696 3.43 -37.03 -1.27
N VAL A 697 3.07 -37.99 -0.42
CA VAL A 697 2.52 -39.28 -0.82
C VAL A 697 0.99 -39.18 -0.85
N ARG A 698 0.34 -40.08 -1.60
CA ARG A 698 -1.13 -40.16 -1.56
C ARG A 698 -1.59 -40.43 -0.13
N PRO A 699 -2.49 -39.62 0.43
CA PRO A 699 -2.94 -39.82 1.79
C PRO A 699 -3.82 -41.08 1.88
N ASN A 700 -3.71 -41.79 3.01
CA ASN A 700 -4.73 -42.77 3.38
C ASN A 700 -6.01 -42.00 3.75
N VAL A 701 -7.00 -42.01 2.85
CA VAL A 701 -8.22 -41.22 3.01
C VAL A 701 -9.10 -41.84 4.09
N THR A 702 -9.22 -41.14 5.22
CA THR A 702 -10.20 -41.41 6.28
C THR A 702 -11.44 -40.52 6.09
N PRO A 703 -12.61 -40.89 6.64
CA PRO A 703 -13.79 -40.01 6.66
C PRO A 703 -13.47 -38.62 7.23
N GLU A 704 -12.67 -38.56 8.30
CA GLU A 704 -12.26 -37.35 8.98
C GLU A 704 -11.32 -36.50 8.10
N SER A 705 -10.31 -37.09 7.47
CA SER A 705 -9.39 -36.36 6.59
C SER A 705 -10.07 -35.84 5.33
N ARG A 706 -11.05 -36.58 4.81
CA ARG A 706 -11.86 -36.13 3.66
C ARG A 706 -12.73 -34.94 4.03
N ALA A 707 -13.44 -35.03 5.16
CA ALA A 707 -14.25 -33.93 5.67
C ALA A 707 -13.40 -32.68 5.98
N ALA A 708 -12.19 -32.85 6.50
CA ALA A 708 -11.25 -31.75 6.73
C ALA A 708 -10.81 -31.09 5.42
N ALA A 709 -10.48 -31.88 4.39
CA ALA A 709 -10.11 -31.37 3.07
C ALA A 709 -11.27 -30.62 2.38
N ASP A 710 -12.51 -31.13 2.49
CA ASP A 710 -13.70 -30.48 1.95
C ASP A 710 -13.96 -29.12 2.64
N ARG A 711 -13.83 -29.05 3.97
CA ARG A 711 -13.92 -27.79 4.72
C ARG A 711 -12.82 -26.81 4.32
N LEU A 712 -11.59 -27.29 4.18
CA LEU A 712 -10.44 -26.48 3.79
C LEU A 712 -10.63 -25.84 2.41
N ASN A 713 -11.20 -26.58 1.46
CA ASN A 713 -11.55 -26.06 0.12
C ASN A 713 -12.70 -25.04 0.16
N ALA A 714 -13.67 -25.22 1.05
CA ALA A 714 -14.83 -24.33 1.20
C ALA A 714 -14.50 -22.99 1.87
N LEU A 715 -13.37 -22.88 2.58
CA LEU A 715 -12.93 -21.61 3.17
C LEU A 715 -12.68 -20.56 2.09
N ASP A 716 -13.18 -19.35 2.30
CA ASP A 716 -13.08 -18.25 1.35
C ASP A 716 -11.88 -17.34 1.68
N GLY A 717 -11.23 -16.80 0.64
CA GLY A 717 -10.10 -15.88 0.80
C GLY A 717 -10.41 -14.67 1.68
N SER A 718 -11.66 -14.17 1.67
CA SER A 718 -12.10 -13.04 2.50
C SER A 718 -12.04 -13.31 4.01
N THR A 719 -12.00 -14.57 4.43
CA THR A 719 -11.90 -14.96 5.85
C THR A 719 -10.48 -15.35 6.27
N LEU A 720 -9.57 -15.50 5.30
CA LEU A 720 -8.23 -16.03 5.52
C LEU A 720 -7.13 -14.98 5.31
N SER A 721 -7.32 -14.03 4.39
CA SER A 721 -6.27 -13.14 3.92
C SER A 721 -5.77 -12.11 4.95
N ASN A 722 -6.47 -11.95 6.07
CA ASN A 722 -5.98 -11.17 7.22
C ASN A 722 -4.64 -11.71 7.76
N PHE A 723 -4.31 -12.98 7.48
CA PHE A 723 -2.99 -13.58 7.77
C PHE A 723 -1.82 -12.70 7.28
N VAL A 724 -1.89 -12.14 6.07
CA VAL A 724 -0.84 -11.25 5.55
C VAL A 724 -0.69 -10.02 6.44
N LEU A 725 -1.79 -9.39 6.83
CA LEU A 725 -1.75 -8.21 7.70
C LEU A 725 -1.18 -8.55 9.08
N GLN A 726 -1.56 -9.69 9.67
CA GLN A 726 -1.02 -10.13 10.95
C GLN A 726 0.50 -10.38 10.88
N ALA A 727 0.98 -10.92 9.75
CA ALA A 727 2.39 -11.16 9.51
C ALA A 727 3.18 -9.86 9.29
N VAL A 728 2.83 -9.06 8.29
CA VAL A 728 3.63 -7.89 7.88
C VAL A 728 3.53 -6.73 8.86
N ARG A 729 2.50 -6.68 9.72
CA ARG A 729 2.44 -5.70 10.80
C ARG A 729 3.51 -5.93 11.86
N LYS A 730 4.03 -7.16 11.97
CA LYS A 730 5.11 -7.54 12.88
C LYS A 730 6.48 -7.59 12.19
N GLU A 731 6.65 -6.85 11.09
CA GLU A 731 7.88 -6.90 10.28
C GLU A 731 9.15 -6.71 11.13
N LEU A 732 9.16 -5.72 12.02
CA LEU A 732 10.31 -5.41 12.84
C LEU A 732 10.64 -6.58 13.79
N GLU A 733 9.64 -7.09 14.52
CA GLU A 733 9.84 -8.18 15.48
C GLU A 733 10.22 -9.48 14.78
N VAL A 734 9.60 -9.78 13.62
CA VAL A 734 9.93 -10.95 12.80
C VAL A 734 11.38 -10.87 12.32
N MET A 735 11.80 -9.73 11.76
CA MET A 735 13.16 -9.58 11.24
C MET A 735 14.22 -9.54 12.34
N GLU A 736 13.87 -9.09 13.55
CA GLU A 736 14.73 -9.15 14.72
C GLU A 736 14.90 -10.60 15.21
N LEU A 737 13.79 -11.29 15.49
CA LEU A 737 13.82 -12.68 15.96
C LEU A 737 14.52 -13.60 14.94
N PHE A 738 14.22 -13.44 13.65
CA PHE A 738 14.88 -14.18 12.58
C PHE A 738 16.41 -13.99 12.68
N GLY A 739 16.86 -12.74 12.81
CA GLY A 739 18.28 -12.43 12.90
C GLY A 739 18.97 -13.03 14.12
N GLN A 740 18.29 -13.07 15.26
CA GLN A 740 18.78 -13.67 16.50
C GLN A 740 18.89 -15.21 16.40
N ARG A 741 17.96 -15.87 15.69
CA ARG A 741 17.88 -17.34 15.63
C ARG A 741 18.83 -17.98 14.62
N ILE A 742 19.14 -17.30 13.52
CA ILE A 742 19.95 -17.86 12.41
C ILE A 742 21.29 -18.44 12.88
N PRO A 743 22.17 -17.71 13.61
CA PRO A 743 23.49 -18.24 13.97
C PRO A 743 23.41 -19.52 14.81
N GLY A 744 22.42 -19.61 15.71
CA GLY A 744 22.19 -20.79 16.54
C GLY A 744 21.75 -22.00 15.73
N TYR A 745 20.85 -21.83 14.76
CA TYR A 745 20.41 -22.94 13.91
C TYR A 745 21.50 -23.40 12.94
N GLU A 746 22.28 -22.48 12.36
CA GLU A 746 23.42 -22.86 11.52
C GLU A 746 24.44 -23.71 12.28
N ALA A 747 24.78 -23.31 13.52
CA ALA A 747 25.67 -24.05 14.38
C ALA A 747 25.13 -25.44 14.73
N LYS A 748 23.84 -25.54 15.12
CA LYS A 748 23.19 -26.82 15.41
C LYS A 748 23.16 -27.76 14.22
N LEU A 749 22.83 -27.26 13.02
CA LEU A 749 22.82 -28.06 11.80
C LEU A 749 24.24 -28.51 11.39
N ARG A 750 25.26 -27.67 11.60
CA ARG A 750 26.66 -28.02 11.31
C ARG A 750 27.14 -29.14 12.22
N ASN A 751 26.71 -29.10 13.48
CA ASN A 751 27.05 -30.08 14.51
C ASN A 751 26.06 -31.26 14.60
N LEU A 752 25.10 -31.38 13.67
CA LEU A 752 24.05 -32.40 13.73
C LEU A 752 24.59 -33.85 13.73
N HIS A 753 25.81 -34.06 13.24
CA HIS A 753 26.48 -35.36 13.25
C HIS A 753 27.13 -35.70 14.60
N SER A 754 27.38 -34.72 15.47
CA SER A 754 28.14 -34.88 16.72
C SER A 754 27.34 -34.47 17.97
N HIS A 755 26.33 -33.62 17.83
CA HIS A 755 25.51 -33.10 18.93
C HIS A 755 24.03 -33.28 18.60
N CYS A 756 23.24 -33.59 19.63
CA CYS A 756 21.81 -33.70 19.52
C CYS A 756 21.18 -32.33 19.24
N PHE A 757 20.38 -32.21 18.18
CA PHE A 757 19.73 -30.94 17.85
C PHE A 757 18.82 -30.39 18.98
N ALA A 758 18.11 -31.28 19.68
CA ALA A 758 17.12 -30.93 20.69
C ALA A 758 17.75 -30.45 22.01
N CYS A 759 18.77 -31.15 22.52
CA CYS A 759 19.35 -30.86 23.85
C CYS A 759 20.86 -30.57 23.84
N ASP A 760 21.49 -30.47 22.66
CA ASP A 760 22.91 -30.18 22.46
C ASP A 760 23.89 -31.19 23.10
N THR A 761 23.39 -32.30 23.62
CA THR A 761 24.22 -33.37 24.18
C THR A 761 25.02 -34.04 23.07
N ARG A 762 26.34 -34.17 23.28
CA ARG A 762 27.24 -34.85 22.34
C ARG A 762 26.91 -36.35 22.25
N PHE A 763 26.85 -36.89 21.03
CA PHE A 763 26.66 -38.33 20.81
C PHE A 763 27.91 -39.12 21.25
N LYS A 764 27.70 -40.31 21.86
CA LYS A 764 28.79 -41.15 22.38
C LYS A 764 29.56 -41.87 21.28
N ASP A 765 28.87 -42.35 20.25
CA ASP A 765 29.41 -43.11 19.11
C ASP A 765 28.66 -42.72 17.83
N GLU A 766 28.90 -43.38 16.69
CA GLU A 766 28.31 -43.06 15.38
C GLU A 766 26.89 -43.60 15.15
N HIS A 767 26.37 -44.46 16.01
CA HIS A 767 25.11 -45.19 15.77
C HIS A 767 24.06 -45.07 16.89
N SER A 768 24.44 -44.53 18.05
CA SER A 768 23.56 -44.39 19.21
C SER A 768 22.63 -43.18 19.09
N ASP A 769 21.38 -43.39 19.53
CA ASP A 769 20.42 -42.31 19.82
C ASP A 769 20.98 -41.36 20.89
N CYS A 770 20.39 -40.17 21.02
CA CYS A 770 20.78 -39.25 22.10
C CYS A 770 20.50 -39.89 23.47
N ASN A 771 21.54 -40.08 24.26
CA ASN A 771 21.47 -40.66 25.60
C ASN A 771 20.68 -39.83 26.61
N HIS A 772 20.46 -38.54 26.35
CA HIS A 772 19.74 -37.65 27.25
C HIS A 772 18.24 -37.55 26.91
N CYS A 773 17.88 -37.33 25.64
CA CYS A 773 16.48 -37.13 25.23
C CYS A 773 15.92 -38.16 24.24
N GLY A 774 16.70 -39.16 23.84
CA GLY A 774 16.28 -40.21 22.89
C GLY A 774 16.09 -39.73 21.45
N ASN A 775 16.45 -38.49 21.12
CA ASN A 775 16.35 -37.98 19.76
C ASN A 775 17.27 -38.77 18.81
N LYS A 776 16.72 -39.13 17.66
CA LYS A 776 17.35 -39.96 16.62
C LYS A 776 17.83 -39.15 15.41
N LEU A 777 17.48 -37.87 15.34
CA LEU A 777 17.84 -37.01 14.22
C LEU A 777 19.34 -36.71 14.25
N ARG A 778 20.06 -37.29 13.28
CA ARG A 778 21.50 -37.14 13.10
C ARG A 778 21.84 -37.20 11.62
N GLY A 779 22.84 -36.44 11.20
CA GLY A 779 23.37 -36.49 9.84
C GLY A 779 24.48 -35.47 9.63
N TYR A 780 25.28 -35.70 8.59
CA TYR A 780 26.27 -34.73 8.14
C TYR A 780 25.59 -33.74 7.21
N ILE A 781 25.80 -32.44 7.42
CA ILE A 781 25.42 -31.37 6.49
C ILE A 781 26.71 -30.63 6.15
N ARG A 782 27.33 -31.00 5.02
CA ARG A 782 28.64 -30.49 4.58
C ARG A 782 28.51 -29.28 3.67
N VAL A 783 27.44 -29.22 2.88
CA VAL A 783 27.22 -28.11 1.96
C VAL A 783 26.61 -26.93 2.72
N GLU A 784 27.38 -25.85 2.83
CA GLU A 784 26.98 -24.64 3.58
C GLU A 784 25.64 -24.08 3.12
N ARG A 785 25.33 -24.15 1.83
CA ARG A 785 24.05 -23.67 1.28
C ARG A 785 22.86 -24.48 1.80
N ILE A 786 23.00 -25.80 1.96
CA ILE A 786 21.94 -26.65 2.53
C ILE A 786 21.75 -26.28 3.99
N ASN A 787 22.84 -26.13 4.75
CA ASN A 787 22.80 -25.70 6.15
C ASN A 787 22.05 -24.37 6.29
N LYS A 788 22.48 -23.35 5.56
CA LYS A 788 21.89 -22.00 5.60
C LYS A 788 20.41 -22.01 5.22
N ASN A 789 20.02 -22.69 4.15
CA ASN A 789 18.62 -22.74 3.71
C ASN A 789 17.71 -23.34 4.78
N HIS A 790 18.12 -24.43 5.41
CA HIS A 790 17.31 -25.09 6.44
C HIS A 790 17.37 -24.34 7.77
N ALA A 791 18.48 -23.66 8.10
CA ALA A 791 18.54 -22.73 9.22
C ALA A 791 17.55 -21.56 9.04
N GLN A 792 17.44 -21.01 7.82
CA GLN A 792 16.44 -19.99 7.49
C GLN A 792 15.02 -20.51 7.70
N MET A 793 14.70 -21.72 7.25
CA MET A 793 13.37 -22.32 7.47
C MET A 793 13.07 -22.55 8.97
N LEU A 794 14.05 -22.98 9.76
CA LEU A 794 13.90 -23.15 11.22
C LEU A 794 13.67 -21.81 11.93
N ALA A 795 14.44 -20.78 11.57
CA ALA A 795 14.25 -19.44 12.12
C ALA A 795 12.89 -18.85 11.72
N LEU A 796 12.46 -19.05 10.47
CA LEU A 796 11.14 -18.61 10.01
C LEU A 796 9.99 -19.34 10.72
N LEU A 797 10.17 -20.61 11.09
CA LEU A 797 9.17 -21.34 11.88
C LEU A 797 9.01 -20.71 13.27
N ASP A 798 10.10 -20.32 13.93
CA ASP A 798 10.03 -19.60 15.21
C ASP A 798 9.31 -18.25 15.03
N CYS A 799 9.58 -17.52 13.94
CA CYS A 799 8.89 -16.27 13.62
C CYS A 799 7.41 -16.48 13.31
N LEU A 800 7.04 -17.57 12.61
CA LEU A 800 5.66 -17.90 12.28
C LEU A 800 4.81 -18.10 13.54
N CYS A 801 5.39 -18.64 14.62
CA CYS A 801 4.72 -18.80 15.91
C CYS A 801 4.30 -17.47 16.56
N MET A 802 4.84 -16.34 16.11
CA MET A 802 4.39 -15.01 16.55
C MET A 802 3.06 -14.61 15.92
N VAL A 803 2.68 -15.24 14.80
CA VAL A 803 1.51 -14.88 13.99
C VAL A 803 0.39 -15.90 14.17
N VAL A 804 0.73 -17.20 14.21
CA VAL A 804 -0.24 -18.29 14.32
C VAL A 804 0.03 -19.15 15.55
N PRO A 805 -1.02 -19.63 16.25
CA PRO A 805 -0.89 -20.40 17.48
C PRO A 805 -0.57 -21.87 17.18
N LEU A 806 0.70 -22.18 16.92
CA LEU A 806 1.19 -23.56 16.84
C LEU A 806 1.50 -24.10 18.25
N THR A 807 1.09 -25.34 18.52
CA THR A 807 1.46 -26.03 19.76
C THR A 807 2.94 -26.46 19.74
N ASP A 808 3.58 -26.60 20.90
CA ASP A 808 4.97 -27.05 21.00
C ASP A 808 5.21 -28.38 20.26
N ALA A 809 4.24 -29.31 20.35
CA ALA A 809 4.30 -30.57 19.63
C ALA A 809 4.33 -30.36 18.10
N GLN A 810 3.47 -29.48 17.57
CA GLN A 810 3.45 -29.18 16.13
C GLN A 810 4.75 -28.52 15.67
N VAL A 811 5.29 -27.59 16.47
CA VAL A 811 6.57 -26.95 16.20
C VAL A 811 7.69 -27.98 16.15
N GLU A 812 7.78 -28.88 17.13
CA GLU A 812 8.87 -29.87 17.21
C GLU A 812 8.82 -30.89 16.06
N HIS A 813 7.61 -31.35 15.69
CA HIS A 813 7.42 -32.20 14.51
C HIS A 813 7.82 -31.48 13.22
N THR A 814 7.53 -30.18 13.12
CA THR A 814 7.87 -29.37 11.95
C THR A 814 9.38 -29.12 11.87
N ARG A 815 10.05 -28.82 12.99
CA ARG A 815 11.52 -28.75 13.06
C ARG A 815 12.17 -30.07 12.64
N SER A 816 11.67 -31.18 13.17
CA SER A 816 12.12 -32.52 12.80
C SER A 816 12.01 -32.78 11.30
N GLN A 817 10.89 -32.36 10.68
CA GLN A 817 10.69 -32.46 9.24
C GLN A 817 11.71 -31.62 8.47
N ILE A 818 11.94 -30.36 8.84
CA ILE A 818 12.93 -29.49 8.18
C ILE A 818 14.35 -30.08 8.28
N ILE A 819 14.71 -30.67 9.41
CA ILE A 819 16.03 -31.30 9.60
C ILE A 819 16.18 -32.54 8.71
N ARG A 820 15.14 -33.39 8.62
CA ARG A 820 15.14 -34.54 7.70
C ARG A 820 15.31 -34.11 6.25
N MET A 821 14.60 -33.06 5.83
CA MET A 821 14.75 -32.48 4.50
C MET A 821 16.20 -32.04 4.22
N ALA A 822 16.90 -31.50 5.22
CA ALA A 822 18.30 -31.11 5.08
C ALA A 822 19.23 -32.31 4.87
N ILE A 823 19.03 -33.37 5.67
CA ILE A 823 19.80 -34.62 5.59
C ILE A 823 19.57 -35.31 4.24
N GLU A 824 18.31 -35.47 3.83
CA GLU A 824 17.92 -36.06 2.55
C GLU A 824 18.51 -35.26 1.38
N ARG A 825 18.46 -33.93 1.45
CA ARG A 825 19.04 -33.07 0.43
C ARG A 825 20.55 -33.24 0.35
N GLN A 826 21.26 -33.26 1.48
CA GLN A 826 22.69 -33.55 1.51
C GLN A 826 23.01 -34.91 0.89
N ALA A 827 22.26 -35.95 1.23
CA ALA A 827 22.44 -37.29 0.69
C ALA A 827 22.24 -37.32 -0.85
N SER A 828 21.18 -36.66 -1.35
CA SER A 828 20.91 -36.57 -2.80
C SER A 828 21.96 -35.82 -3.61
N ILE A 829 22.74 -34.93 -2.97
CA ILE A 829 23.86 -34.22 -3.59
C ILE A 829 25.16 -35.03 -3.45
N SER A 830 25.19 -36.07 -2.63
CA SER A 830 26.36 -36.96 -2.53
C SER A 830 26.19 -38.22 -3.39
N SER A 831 24.98 -38.55 -3.85
CA SER A 831 24.70 -39.67 -4.76
C SER A 831 24.99 -39.33 -6.22
N ASP A 832 25.33 -40.36 -7.00
CA ASP A 832 25.43 -40.30 -8.46
C ASP A 832 24.07 -40.14 -9.13
N HIS A 833 24.09 -39.63 -10.37
CA HIS A 833 22.92 -39.66 -11.26
C HIS A 833 22.51 -41.13 -11.52
N PRO A 834 21.21 -41.47 -11.66
CA PRO A 834 20.76 -42.87 -11.86
C PRO A 834 21.50 -43.61 -12.98
N VAL A 835 21.69 -42.96 -14.14
CA VAL A 835 22.49 -43.50 -15.27
C VAL A 835 23.93 -43.83 -14.88
N VAL A 836 24.56 -43.00 -14.03
CA VAL A 836 25.92 -43.21 -13.56
C VAL A 836 25.97 -44.33 -12.51
N ALA A 837 24.99 -44.39 -11.62
CA ALA A 837 24.86 -45.48 -10.66
C ALA A 837 24.68 -46.83 -11.38
N GLU A 838 23.75 -46.92 -12.34
CA GLU A 838 23.53 -48.12 -13.17
C GLU A 838 24.80 -48.50 -13.95
N PHE A 839 25.51 -47.53 -14.53
CA PHE A 839 26.80 -47.79 -15.19
C PHE A 839 27.81 -48.45 -14.23
N TRP A 840 27.88 -47.98 -12.98
CA TRP A 840 28.80 -48.52 -11.99
C TRP A 840 28.37 -49.86 -11.41
N GLU A 841 27.06 -50.12 -11.27
CA GLU A 841 26.52 -51.44 -10.95
C GLU A 841 26.84 -52.45 -12.06
N VAL A 842 26.67 -52.05 -13.33
CA VAL A 842 27.04 -52.90 -14.48
C VAL A 842 28.55 -53.12 -14.53
N TYR A 843 29.36 -52.10 -14.22
CA TYR A 843 30.81 -52.25 -14.10
C TYR A 843 31.20 -53.30 -13.05
N GLU A 844 30.62 -53.22 -11.85
CA GLU A 844 30.88 -54.20 -10.78
C GLU A 844 30.42 -55.60 -11.16
N TYR A 845 29.25 -55.71 -11.80
CA TYR A 845 28.77 -56.98 -12.33
C TYR A 845 29.75 -57.57 -13.35
N LEU A 846 30.20 -56.78 -14.33
CA LEU A 846 31.10 -57.25 -15.40
C LEU A 846 32.49 -57.62 -14.86
N GLU A 847 33.05 -56.83 -13.95
CA GLU A 847 34.33 -57.17 -13.28
C GLU A 847 34.19 -58.38 -12.34
N GLY A 848 32.98 -58.67 -11.85
CA GLY A 848 32.69 -59.86 -11.05
C GLY A 848 32.53 -61.16 -11.85
N LEU A 849 32.54 -61.12 -13.19
CA LEU A 849 32.29 -62.30 -14.04
C LEU A 849 33.50 -63.25 -14.16
N ASP A 850 34.72 -62.72 -14.19
CA ASP A 850 35.95 -63.53 -14.30
C ASP A 850 36.79 -63.36 -13.04
N ALA A 851 36.82 -64.39 -12.19
CA ALA A 851 37.61 -64.37 -10.96
C ALA A 851 39.13 -64.37 -11.22
N GLU A 852 39.57 -64.64 -12.46
CA GLU A 852 40.97 -64.81 -12.82
C GLU A 852 41.59 -63.58 -13.50
N GLY A 853 40.84 -62.52 -13.84
CA GLY A 853 41.41 -61.31 -14.47
C GLY A 853 40.42 -60.21 -14.87
N PRO A 854 40.93 -59.03 -15.27
CA PRO A 854 40.12 -57.83 -15.53
C PRO A 854 39.32 -57.96 -16.84
N VAL A 855 38.06 -57.50 -16.83
CA VAL A 855 37.10 -57.68 -17.94
C VAL A 855 36.87 -56.37 -18.70
N VAL A 856 36.61 -55.28 -17.98
CA VAL A 856 36.35 -53.94 -18.49
C VAL A 856 37.26 -52.87 -17.87
N ASN A 857 37.97 -53.16 -16.78
CA ASN A 857 38.98 -52.28 -16.21
C ASN A 857 40.33 -52.41 -16.94
N HIS A 858 40.64 -51.45 -17.80
CA HIS A 858 41.91 -51.41 -18.53
C HIS A 858 43.11 -50.94 -17.69
N SER A 859 42.91 -50.55 -16.43
CA SER A 859 43.99 -50.04 -15.58
C SER A 859 44.84 -51.18 -15.01
N LYS A 860 46.16 -50.98 -14.97
CA LYS A 860 47.10 -51.82 -14.22
C LYS A 860 47.42 -51.27 -12.82
N LYS A 861 46.76 -50.19 -12.42
CA LYS A 861 46.99 -49.47 -11.15
C LYS A 861 45.78 -49.61 -10.25
N ASP A 862 45.99 -50.03 -9.01
CA ASP A 862 44.92 -50.32 -8.05
C ASP A 862 44.09 -49.08 -7.64
N HIS A 863 44.63 -47.87 -7.78
CA HIS A 863 43.96 -46.61 -7.42
C HIS A 863 43.25 -45.93 -8.61
N VAL A 864 43.25 -46.55 -9.79
CA VAL A 864 42.63 -46.00 -11.01
C VAL A 864 41.77 -47.07 -11.67
N ILE A 865 40.55 -46.71 -12.02
CA ILE A 865 39.70 -47.49 -12.92
C ILE A 865 39.79 -46.86 -14.31
N ALA A 866 40.20 -47.61 -15.33
CA ALA A 866 40.31 -47.10 -16.70
C ALA A 866 39.29 -47.79 -17.61
N ILE A 867 38.27 -47.06 -18.07
CA ILE A 867 37.20 -47.61 -18.90
C ILE A 867 37.32 -47.10 -20.33
N ASN A 868 37.41 -48.01 -21.30
CA ASN A 868 37.11 -47.67 -22.67
C ASN A 868 35.59 -47.81 -22.88
N LEU A 869 34.88 -46.68 -23.04
CA LEU A 869 33.42 -46.68 -23.08
C LEU A 869 32.84 -47.56 -24.21
N ASN A 870 33.51 -47.66 -25.36
CA ASN A 870 33.03 -48.50 -26.47
C ASN A 870 33.21 -49.98 -26.16
N ASP A 871 34.37 -50.37 -25.61
CA ASP A 871 34.63 -51.75 -25.19
C ASP A 871 33.69 -52.15 -24.03
N PHE A 872 33.42 -51.23 -23.09
CA PHE A 872 32.46 -51.40 -22.00
C PHE A 872 31.04 -51.65 -22.51
N VAL A 873 30.54 -50.81 -23.43
CA VAL A 873 29.18 -50.95 -24.00
C VAL A 873 29.05 -52.26 -24.75
N LYS A 874 30.08 -52.65 -25.50
CA LYS A 874 30.13 -53.93 -26.17
C LYS A 874 30.03 -55.09 -25.17
N CYS A 875 30.83 -55.06 -24.10
CA CYS A 875 30.85 -56.11 -23.08
C CYS A 875 29.53 -56.19 -22.29
N ALA A 876 28.93 -55.04 -21.97
CA ALA A 876 27.61 -54.98 -21.34
C ALA A 876 26.53 -55.63 -22.23
N ALA A 877 26.53 -55.33 -23.54
CA ALA A 877 25.59 -55.91 -24.48
C ALA A 877 25.77 -57.43 -24.64
N GLU A 878 27.02 -57.92 -24.70
CA GLU A 878 27.34 -59.36 -24.74
C GLU A 878 26.81 -60.11 -23.51
N ASN A 879 26.79 -59.43 -22.35
CA ASN A 879 26.28 -59.96 -21.08
C ASN A 879 24.83 -59.59 -20.78
N ARG A 880 24.08 -59.12 -21.78
CA ARG A 880 22.64 -58.77 -21.70
C ARG A 880 22.31 -57.69 -20.65
N GLN A 881 23.28 -56.85 -20.29
CA GLN A 881 23.07 -55.69 -19.44
C GLN A 881 22.56 -54.52 -20.30
N LYS A 882 21.57 -53.78 -19.79
CA LYS A 882 21.10 -52.55 -20.42
C LYS A 882 21.86 -51.38 -19.81
N ILE A 883 22.31 -50.46 -20.66
CA ILE A 883 22.97 -49.22 -20.26
C ILE A 883 22.53 -48.09 -21.20
N ALA A 884 22.67 -46.85 -20.75
CA ALA A 884 22.45 -45.67 -21.58
C ALA A 884 23.39 -45.62 -22.80
N ASP A 885 23.02 -44.81 -23.80
CA ASP A 885 23.86 -44.66 -24.99
C ASP A 885 25.19 -43.94 -24.69
N VAL A 886 26.19 -44.15 -25.54
CA VAL A 886 27.54 -43.62 -25.33
C VAL A 886 27.58 -42.09 -25.26
N GLY A 887 26.68 -41.40 -25.97
CA GLY A 887 26.57 -39.94 -25.91
C GLY A 887 26.12 -39.48 -24.53
N GLU A 888 25.05 -40.07 -24.01
CA GLU A 888 24.55 -39.80 -22.66
C GLU A 888 25.58 -40.16 -21.57
N LEU A 889 26.22 -41.33 -21.67
CA LEU A 889 27.27 -41.74 -20.72
C LEU A 889 28.44 -40.75 -20.70
N ARG A 890 28.90 -40.27 -21.86
CA ARG A 890 29.98 -39.25 -21.93
C ARG A 890 29.60 -37.93 -21.30
N GLU A 891 28.33 -37.56 -21.32
CA GLU A 891 27.84 -36.35 -20.67
C GLU A 891 27.77 -36.55 -19.16
N ARG A 892 27.12 -37.63 -18.71
CA ARG A 892 26.81 -37.87 -17.30
C ARG A 892 27.99 -38.36 -16.46
N LEU A 893 28.89 -39.17 -17.00
CA LEU A 893 30.04 -39.72 -16.25
C LEU A 893 31.07 -38.66 -15.84
N LYS A 894 31.05 -37.47 -16.47
CA LYS A 894 31.87 -36.33 -16.04
C LYS A 894 31.56 -35.88 -14.62
N ASP A 895 30.30 -36.05 -14.22
CA ASP A 895 29.79 -35.64 -12.92
C ASP A 895 29.73 -36.81 -11.92
N SER A 896 30.45 -37.92 -12.19
CA SER A 896 30.44 -39.07 -11.29
C SER A 896 31.10 -38.73 -9.94
N ARG A 897 30.39 -39.06 -8.87
CA ARG A 897 30.71 -38.81 -7.46
C ARG A 897 31.19 -40.05 -6.74
N SER A 898 30.65 -41.24 -7.01
CA SER A 898 31.17 -42.49 -6.40
C SER A 898 32.60 -42.77 -6.82
N ARG A 899 32.91 -42.54 -8.10
CA ARG A 899 34.23 -42.72 -8.70
C ARG A 899 34.58 -41.46 -9.48
N LYS A 900 35.37 -40.57 -8.86
CA LYS A 900 35.68 -39.25 -9.42
C LYS A 900 36.45 -39.38 -10.74
N LEU A 901 35.98 -38.72 -11.80
CA LEU A 901 36.70 -38.65 -13.07
C LEU A 901 38.04 -37.90 -12.90
N LEU A 902 39.13 -38.55 -13.32
CA LEU A 902 40.50 -38.03 -13.28
C LEU A 902 40.94 -37.49 -14.64
N ASP A 903 40.75 -38.26 -15.71
CA ASP A 903 41.18 -37.89 -17.07
C ASP A 903 40.21 -38.45 -18.13
N VAL A 904 40.04 -37.73 -19.24
CA VAL A 904 39.20 -38.14 -20.38
C VAL A 904 40.07 -38.54 -21.56
N ASN A 905 39.73 -39.67 -22.21
CA ASN A 905 40.40 -40.17 -23.43
C ASN A 905 41.93 -40.35 -23.31
N LYS A 906 42.41 -40.71 -22.11
CA LYS A 906 43.83 -40.94 -21.83
C LYS A 906 44.32 -42.24 -22.46
N ALA A 907 45.46 -42.17 -23.13
CA ALA A 907 46.13 -43.36 -23.66
C ALA A 907 46.56 -44.27 -22.51
N THR A 908 46.06 -45.50 -22.52
CA THR A 908 46.19 -46.47 -21.42
C THR A 908 46.68 -47.79 -21.96
N ASP A 909 47.77 -48.31 -21.42
CA ASP A 909 48.23 -49.67 -21.69
C ASP A 909 47.30 -50.68 -20.99
N SER A 910 46.54 -51.41 -21.79
CA SER A 910 45.33 -52.13 -21.38
C SER A 910 45.61 -53.42 -20.61
N ALA A 911 45.19 -53.46 -19.34
CA ALA A 911 45.19 -54.68 -18.53
C ALA A 911 44.33 -55.80 -19.15
N VAL A 912 43.11 -55.46 -19.60
CA VAL A 912 42.19 -56.39 -20.28
C VAL A 912 42.83 -57.01 -21.54
N ARG A 913 43.44 -56.21 -22.42
CA ARG A 913 44.04 -56.74 -23.66
C ARG A 913 45.27 -57.59 -23.37
N ALA A 914 46.08 -57.21 -22.38
CA ALA A 914 47.20 -58.02 -21.93
C ALA A 914 46.73 -59.37 -21.39
N TYR A 915 45.65 -59.38 -20.60
CA TYR A 915 45.06 -60.61 -20.07
C TYR A 915 44.48 -61.52 -21.17
N HIS A 916 43.70 -60.97 -22.10
CA HIS A 916 43.16 -61.75 -23.23
C HIS A 916 44.26 -62.34 -24.12
N ALA A 917 45.40 -61.65 -24.29
CA ALA A 917 46.54 -62.16 -25.02
C ALA A 917 47.19 -63.38 -24.34
N THR A 918 47.04 -63.55 -23.03
CA THR A 918 47.49 -64.75 -22.30
C THR A 918 46.53 -65.93 -22.42
N LYS A 919 45.23 -65.70 -22.58
CA LYS A 919 44.19 -66.75 -22.70
C LYS A 919 43.94 -67.23 -24.13
N THR A 920 44.35 -66.48 -25.16
CA THR A 920 44.03 -66.81 -26.56
C THR A 920 45.29 -67.09 -27.36
N ASN A 921 45.47 -68.32 -27.88
CA ASN A 921 46.56 -68.71 -28.80
C ASN A 921 46.45 -68.06 -30.21
N ALA A 922 45.68 -66.98 -30.36
CA ALA A 922 45.39 -66.34 -31.63
C ALA A 922 46.26 -65.10 -31.85
N VAL A 923 46.98 -65.09 -32.97
CA VAL A 923 47.83 -64.01 -33.51
C VAL A 923 46.96 -62.83 -34.00
N VAL A 924 46.22 -62.19 -33.08
CA VAL A 924 45.55 -60.91 -33.32
C VAL A 924 46.05 -59.94 -32.26
N THR A 925 47.18 -59.28 -32.56
CA THR A 925 47.73 -58.19 -31.76
C THR A 925 46.81 -56.97 -31.89
N LYS A 926 45.69 -56.95 -31.15
CA LYS A 926 44.98 -55.70 -30.88
C LYS A 926 45.97 -54.74 -30.23
N GLN A 927 46.01 -53.49 -30.67
CA GLN A 927 46.94 -52.50 -30.10
C GLN A 927 46.85 -52.49 -28.56
N PRO A 928 47.96 -52.59 -27.82
CA PRO A 928 47.93 -52.67 -26.36
C PRO A 928 47.41 -51.38 -25.73
N ILE A 929 47.55 -50.26 -26.43
CA ILE A 929 47.11 -48.94 -25.98
C ILE A 929 45.66 -48.69 -26.42
N VAL A 930 44.83 -48.28 -25.46
CA VAL A 930 43.43 -47.84 -25.68
C VAL A 930 43.20 -46.45 -25.09
N LYS A 931 42.27 -45.69 -25.65
CA LYS A 931 41.82 -44.44 -25.04
C LYS A 931 40.77 -44.75 -23.98
N CYS A 932 41.06 -44.44 -22.73
CA CYS A 932 40.16 -44.69 -21.61
C CYS A 932 39.79 -43.39 -20.89
N TRP A 933 38.66 -43.47 -20.19
CA TRP A 933 38.28 -42.53 -19.16
C TRP A 933 38.82 -43.07 -17.85
N HIS A 934 39.62 -42.28 -17.13
CA HIS A 934 40.23 -42.68 -15.86
C HIS A 934 39.40 -42.14 -14.73
N PHE A 935 39.00 -43.01 -13.82
CA PHE A 935 38.28 -42.68 -12.60
C PHE A 935 39.10 -43.10 -11.39
N GLN A 936 38.88 -42.44 -10.27
CA GLN A 936 39.43 -42.85 -8.98
C GLN A 936 38.76 -44.17 -8.56
N ALA A 937 39.57 -45.18 -8.24
CA ALA A 937 39.11 -46.51 -7.83
C ALA A 937 38.43 -46.50 -6.47
#